data_AF-A0A5C2HP67-F1
#
_entry.id   AF-A0A5C2HP67-F1
#
_cell.length_a   1.000
_cell.length_b   1.000
_cell.length_c   1.000
_cell.angle_alpha   90.00
_cell.angle_beta   90.00
_cell.angle_gamma   90.00
#
_symmetry.space_group_name_H-M   'P 1'
#
loop_
_entity.id
_entity.type
_entity.pdbx_description
1 polymer ?
#
loop_
_entity_poly.entity_id
_entity_poly.type
_entity_poly.pdbx_seq_one_letter_code
_entity_poly.pdbx_strand_id
1 'polypeptide(L)'
;MKVVLVAFLKNEDRYILEHYIWYKNLGVTDFVYIYNDCTDASENILTFLSETQKTVTIFHNKIKSDDVPQRVGAFKIFSTLINEYFNEYVLCVDLDEFLLLKKHNSIQDLVNEYECPDVISFNWRVFGSSEKKSFEPLPVTCRFKRCSHPLFPLNKEMKSLWRLNDNISGFGAHRPFLKDTDCNRIAWIVPSEKYSHGYSVLESFRNGEKTGLDRDAIIDVAQVNHYAVKSSEEYSNRQKRGRGLANTTGKKRHTEKYFRMMNKNIIYDQSACQKFSLLDAQYEQLNLQFINFCLDLPPQIEVALFFADQRKYNIAEKILLNGLNSYTEKNDSFGHPVFKKELMRLYLKQQRWDDAKKLIPNKGDIGGCHWHENLFARAYDKAGDEKSAELWWRKYLQYKPDDKEAINWVNSNIKGNENLPSIFINNSKDFHYEVIESIIENLFAIFGKKHYEFKCIYLNIPVKRDKVVQYFKSRYPNIRFSSFELMYCEFYVECTIYNRDIRHISNFRGFKSAFVAHEVTPELISLSNVWFLTPLCGIDRWFYASHLPFNKEKKMAKKPVYIVQGNMTDKRRNFKLLQCLFENDYDYEIRLVGRGKLPKELENYATDSRLSTHFNLNFTDFHRQFIDAYCIIPLVDPINTPQYYKNKLTSSVSYGLGYGLHFLVEKVFAKKYSMDLSREFVYSNDDEFVSAFNKSLVDFYSAT
;
A
#
# COMPACT_ATOMS: atom_id res chain seq x y z
N MET A 1 46.18 35.11 -11.57
CA MET A 1 45.35 34.31 -12.47
C MET A 1 44.22 33.69 -11.67
N LYS A 2 43.00 34.09 -11.97
CA LYS A 2 41.74 33.46 -11.55
C LYS A 2 41.33 32.39 -12.56
N VAL A 3 40.61 31.40 -12.05
CA VAL A 3 39.98 30.36 -12.85
C VAL A 3 38.52 30.32 -12.47
N VAL A 4 37.65 30.66 -13.41
CA VAL A 4 36.21 30.66 -13.25
C VAL A 4 35.64 29.36 -13.82
N LEU A 5 34.91 28.63 -13.00
CA LEU A 5 34.15 27.48 -13.49
C LEU A 5 32.73 27.92 -13.84
N VAL A 6 32.26 27.50 -15.02
CA VAL A 6 30.86 27.67 -15.45
C VAL A 6 30.23 26.28 -15.58
N ALA A 7 29.10 26.07 -14.92
CA ALA A 7 28.36 24.82 -15.00
C ALA A 7 26.86 25.05 -15.21
N PHE A 8 26.27 24.24 -16.08
CA PHE A 8 24.83 24.27 -16.36
C PHE A 8 24.18 23.04 -15.74
N LEU A 9 23.09 23.22 -15.02
CA LEU A 9 22.40 22.10 -14.38
C LEU A 9 20.88 22.19 -14.45
N LYS A 10 20.26 21.02 -14.25
CA LYS A 10 18.83 20.86 -13.96
C LYS A 10 18.63 19.55 -13.22
N ASN A 11 18.12 19.61 -12.01
CA ASN A 11 17.89 18.44 -11.16
C ASN A 11 19.13 17.55 -10.99
N GLU A 12 20.18 18.11 -10.40
CA GLU A 12 21.49 17.45 -10.20
C GLU A 12 22.00 17.58 -8.76
N ASP A 13 21.08 17.75 -7.81
CA ASP A 13 21.32 17.97 -6.38
C ASP A 13 22.40 17.04 -5.78
N ARG A 14 22.39 15.77 -6.15
CA ARG A 14 23.33 14.72 -5.73
C ARG A 14 24.79 15.01 -6.04
N TYR A 15 25.11 15.85 -7.03
CA TYR A 15 26.46 15.98 -7.58
C TYR A 15 27.09 17.36 -7.33
N ILE A 16 26.29 18.37 -6.97
CA ILE A 16 26.75 19.77 -6.85
C ILE A 16 27.88 19.91 -5.82
N LEU A 17 27.71 19.34 -4.62
CA LEU A 17 28.70 19.46 -3.54
C LEU A 17 30.02 18.78 -3.87
N GLU A 18 29.98 17.58 -4.50
CA GLU A 18 31.18 16.85 -4.93
C GLU A 18 31.94 17.66 -5.98
N HIS A 19 31.20 18.16 -6.98
CA HIS A 19 31.73 18.95 -8.06
C HIS A 19 32.37 20.26 -7.56
N TYR A 20 31.72 20.97 -6.65
CA TYR A 20 32.28 22.18 -6.02
C TYR A 20 33.61 21.88 -5.30
N ILE A 21 33.63 20.88 -4.41
CA ILE A 21 34.83 20.51 -3.65
C ILE A 21 35.96 20.06 -4.58
N TRP A 22 35.66 19.27 -5.61
CA TRP A 22 36.64 18.79 -6.57
C TRP A 22 37.37 19.95 -7.26
N TYR A 23 36.61 20.86 -7.86
CA TYR A 23 37.18 21.95 -8.62
C TYR A 23 37.80 23.04 -7.75
N LYS A 24 37.26 23.29 -6.55
CA LYS A 24 37.87 24.20 -5.56
C LYS A 24 39.29 23.75 -5.22
N ASN A 25 39.49 22.43 -5.02
CA ASN A 25 40.80 21.86 -4.73
C ASN A 25 41.70 21.73 -5.96
N LEU A 26 41.17 21.85 -7.18
CA LEU A 26 41.97 22.00 -8.41
C LEU A 26 42.43 23.44 -8.67
N GLY A 27 42.08 24.38 -7.79
CA GLY A 27 42.46 25.79 -7.92
C GLY A 27 41.42 26.65 -8.64
N VAL A 28 40.20 26.19 -8.85
CA VAL A 28 39.11 27.08 -9.29
C VAL A 28 38.83 28.11 -8.21
N THR A 29 38.89 29.39 -8.58
CA THR A 29 38.74 30.51 -7.65
C THR A 29 37.31 30.99 -7.55
N ASP A 30 36.56 30.96 -8.67
CA ASP A 30 35.20 31.50 -8.78
C ASP A 30 34.29 30.50 -9.50
N PHE A 31 33.02 30.42 -9.10
CA PHE A 31 32.05 29.46 -9.61
C PHE A 31 30.79 30.18 -10.08
N VAL A 32 30.34 29.83 -11.28
CA VAL A 32 29.12 30.33 -11.90
C VAL A 32 28.22 29.16 -12.25
N TYR A 33 27.20 28.94 -11.43
CA TYR A 33 26.20 27.90 -11.64
C TYR A 33 24.96 28.46 -12.31
N ILE A 34 24.57 27.85 -13.43
CA ILE A 34 23.41 28.26 -14.22
C ILE A 34 22.38 27.14 -14.17
N TYR A 35 21.26 27.37 -13.49
CA TYR A 35 20.24 26.35 -13.28
C TYR A 35 18.96 26.62 -14.08
N ASN A 36 18.25 25.55 -14.46
CA ASN A 36 17.07 25.62 -15.33
C ASN A 36 15.86 24.96 -14.67
N ASP A 37 15.08 25.73 -13.90
CA ASP A 37 13.81 25.32 -13.26
C ASP A 37 13.90 23.96 -12.57
N CYS A 38 14.63 23.89 -11.45
CA CYS A 38 14.84 22.63 -10.75
C CYS A 38 13.61 22.25 -9.93
N THR A 39 13.40 20.94 -9.79
CA THR A 39 12.30 20.35 -9.02
C THR A 39 12.81 19.42 -7.91
N ASP A 40 14.13 19.37 -7.71
CA ASP A 40 14.80 18.68 -6.62
C ASP A 40 15.54 19.71 -5.74
N ALA A 41 16.41 19.26 -4.83
CA ALA A 41 17.10 20.14 -3.91
C ALA A 41 18.25 20.96 -4.55
N SER A 42 18.38 20.99 -5.89
CA SER A 42 19.50 21.67 -6.56
C SER A 42 19.53 23.16 -6.21
N GLU A 43 18.37 23.82 -6.25
CA GLU A 43 18.28 25.24 -5.92
C GLU A 43 18.66 25.51 -4.47
N ASN A 44 18.23 24.67 -3.52
CA ASN A 44 18.62 24.78 -2.12
C ASN A 44 20.13 24.68 -1.92
N ILE A 45 20.78 23.73 -2.61
CA ILE A 45 22.24 23.55 -2.51
C ILE A 45 22.97 24.74 -3.15
N LEU A 46 22.48 25.24 -4.28
CA LEU A 46 23.04 26.42 -4.94
C LEU A 46 22.92 27.68 -4.07
N THR A 47 21.75 27.91 -3.48
CA THR A 47 21.53 29.01 -2.53
C THR A 47 22.47 28.90 -1.34
N PHE A 48 22.56 27.72 -0.72
CA PHE A 48 23.53 27.44 0.35
C PHE A 48 24.96 27.80 -0.05
N LEU A 49 25.41 27.34 -1.23
CA LEU A 49 26.75 27.65 -1.69
C LEU A 49 26.94 29.14 -1.94
N SER A 50 25.98 29.83 -2.57
CA SER A 50 26.09 31.28 -2.82
C SER A 50 26.09 32.13 -1.54
N GLU A 51 25.34 31.72 -0.51
CA GLU A 51 25.25 32.46 0.75
C GLU A 51 26.45 32.20 1.67
N THR A 52 27.01 30.99 1.63
CA THR A 52 28.13 30.60 2.51
C THR A 52 29.50 30.73 1.85
N GLN A 53 29.57 30.71 0.52
CA GLN A 53 30.81 30.80 -0.25
C GLN A 53 30.76 32.04 -1.15
N LYS A 54 31.52 33.08 -0.78
CA LYS A 54 31.55 34.38 -1.51
C LYS A 54 31.98 34.28 -2.97
N THR A 55 32.59 33.17 -3.38
CA THR A 55 33.08 32.93 -4.73
C THR A 55 32.08 32.17 -5.61
N VAL A 56 30.87 31.92 -5.11
CA VAL A 56 29.81 31.22 -5.85
C VAL A 56 28.71 32.19 -6.25
N THR A 57 28.52 32.32 -7.56
CA THR A 57 27.41 33.07 -8.17
C THR A 57 26.45 32.12 -8.86
N ILE A 58 25.15 32.36 -8.69
CA ILE A 58 24.09 31.53 -9.27
C ILE A 58 23.24 32.36 -10.24
N PHE A 59 22.84 31.75 -11.36
CA PHE A 59 21.99 32.38 -12.37
C PHE A 59 20.81 31.49 -12.73
N HIS A 60 19.60 31.99 -12.51
CA HIS A 60 18.38 31.33 -12.97
C HIS A 60 18.16 31.58 -14.46
N ASN A 61 18.23 30.52 -15.25
CA ASN A 61 18.00 30.59 -16.68
C ASN A 61 16.58 30.11 -17.00
N LYS A 62 15.62 31.04 -17.09
CA LYS A 62 14.25 30.76 -17.55
C LYS A 62 14.27 30.45 -19.07
N ILE A 63 13.82 29.25 -19.43
CA ILE A 63 13.87 28.67 -20.79
C ILE A 63 12.48 28.68 -21.43
N LYS A 64 12.37 29.12 -22.70
CA LYS A 64 11.14 28.98 -23.51
C LYS A 64 11.13 27.66 -24.28
N SER A 65 9.97 27.23 -24.80
CA SER A 65 9.76 25.87 -25.34
C SER A 65 10.71 25.42 -26.45
N ASP A 66 11.40 26.32 -27.15
CA ASP A 66 12.30 25.96 -28.27
C ASP A 66 13.78 26.36 -28.03
N ASP A 67 14.10 26.84 -26.84
CA ASP A 67 15.45 27.33 -26.50
C ASP A 67 16.40 26.18 -26.17
N VAL A 68 17.61 26.15 -26.75
CA VAL A 68 18.68 25.26 -26.26
C VAL A 68 19.24 25.85 -24.95
N PRO A 69 19.02 25.24 -23.77
CA PRO A 69 19.22 25.93 -22.49
C PRO A 69 20.65 26.42 -22.28
N GLN A 70 21.62 25.57 -22.59
CA GLN A 70 23.05 25.89 -22.48
C GLN A 70 23.45 27.04 -23.42
N ARG A 71 22.91 27.08 -24.64
CA ARG A 71 23.23 28.16 -25.61
C ARG A 71 22.69 29.49 -25.12
N VAL A 72 21.44 29.50 -24.65
CA VAL A 72 20.79 30.71 -24.12
C VAL A 72 21.48 31.19 -22.85
N GLY A 73 21.79 30.28 -21.92
CA GLY A 73 22.47 30.64 -20.68
C GLY A 73 23.90 31.14 -20.93
N ALA A 74 24.68 30.47 -21.78
CA ALA A 74 26.02 30.90 -22.16
C ALA A 74 26.01 32.30 -22.79
N PHE A 75 25.07 32.55 -23.71
CA PHE A 75 24.91 33.87 -24.33
C PHE A 75 24.59 34.96 -23.31
N LYS A 76 23.68 34.69 -22.37
CA LYS A 76 23.27 35.66 -21.33
C LYS A 76 24.41 36.04 -20.39
N ILE A 77 25.26 35.09 -20.00
CA ILE A 77 26.31 35.36 -19.00
C ILE A 77 27.64 35.82 -19.61
N PHE A 78 27.82 35.66 -20.93
CA PHE A 78 29.11 35.94 -21.57
C PHE A 78 29.56 37.40 -21.40
N SER A 79 28.63 38.35 -21.50
CA SER A 79 28.94 39.78 -21.29
C SER A 79 29.39 40.07 -19.85
N THR A 80 28.77 39.43 -18.86
CA THR A 80 29.20 39.53 -17.46
C THR A 80 30.59 38.93 -17.28
N LEU A 81 30.82 37.71 -17.81
CA LEU A 81 32.11 37.04 -17.70
C LEU A 81 33.25 37.85 -18.32
N ILE A 82 33.09 38.32 -19.56
CA ILE A 82 34.15 39.07 -20.26
C ILE A 82 34.47 40.40 -19.54
N ASN A 83 33.48 41.04 -18.93
CA ASN A 83 33.67 42.31 -18.22
C ASN A 83 34.33 42.11 -16.85
N GLU A 84 33.96 41.07 -16.10
CA GLU A 84 34.46 40.84 -14.73
C GLU A 84 35.77 40.06 -14.67
N TYR A 85 36.03 39.21 -15.67
CA TYR A 85 37.12 38.24 -15.69
C TYR A 85 37.99 38.36 -16.95
N PHE A 86 38.09 39.57 -17.53
CA PHE A 86 38.99 39.81 -18.66
C PHE A 86 40.43 39.40 -18.33
N ASN A 87 41.10 38.74 -19.27
CA ASN A 87 42.40 38.08 -19.15
C ASN A 87 42.50 36.93 -18.13
N GLU A 88 41.40 36.51 -17.52
CA GLU A 88 41.35 35.33 -16.65
C GLU A 88 40.79 34.11 -17.40
N TYR A 89 40.91 32.92 -16.81
CA TYR A 89 40.51 31.68 -17.47
C TYR A 89 39.11 31.22 -17.07
N VAL A 90 38.39 30.66 -18.03
CA VAL A 90 37.08 30.04 -17.86
C VAL A 90 37.15 28.58 -18.24
N LEU A 91 36.55 27.72 -17.41
CA LEU A 91 36.33 26.30 -17.67
C LEU A 91 34.83 26.02 -17.67
N CYS A 92 34.28 25.54 -18.78
CA CYS A 92 32.89 25.08 -18.84
C CYS A 92 32.82 23.56 -18.77
N VAL A 93 32.22 23.04 -17.70
CA VAL A 93 32.12 21.59 -17.42
C VAL A 93 30.72 21.23 -16.92
N ASP A 94 30.27 20.03 -17.27
CA ASP A 94 29.01 19.48 -16.78
C ASP A 94 29.22 18.84 -15.38
N LEU A 95 28.17 18.68 -14.58
CA LEU A 95 28.28 18.12 -13.21
C LEU A 95 28.67 16.62 -13.20
N ASP A 96 28.72 16.00 -14.37
CA ASP A 96 29.21 14.64 -14.58
C ASP A 96 30.60 14.56 -15.19
N GLU A 97 31.33 15.69 -15.22
CA GLU A 97 32.67 15.82 -15.78
C GLU A 97 33.69 16.31 -14.75
N PHE A 98 34.72 15.51 -14.51
CA PHE A 98 35.74 15.78 -13.50
C PHE A 98 37.11 15.84 -14.17
N LEU A 99 37.69 17.04 -14.26
CA LEU A 99 39.06 17.23 -14.72
C LEU A 99 40.02 16.52 -13.76
N LEU A 100 40.84 15.64 -14.30
CA LEU A 100 41.88 14.92 -13.58
C LEU A 100 43.23 15.34 -14.15
N LEU A 101 43.94 16.18 -13.42
CA LEU A 101 45.35 16.49 -13.66
C LEU A 101 46.20 15.33 -13.14
N LYS A 102 47.09 14.76 -13.97
CA LYS A 102 47.94 13.62 -13.57
C LYS A 102 49.32 14.05 -13.10
N LYS A 103 49.79 15.21 -13.56
CA LYS A 103 51.14 15.73 -13.30
C LYS A 103 51.15 17.03 -12.49
N HIS A 104 49.99 17.65 -12.32
CA HIS A 104 49.84 18.95 -11.68
C HIS A 104 48.90 18.86 -10.48
N ASN A 105 49.17 19.72 -9.50
CA ASN A 105 48.32 19.85 -8.31
C ASN A 105 47.16 20.82 -8.57
N SER A 106 47.39 21.87 -9.35
CA SER A 106 46.39 22.88 -9.69
C SER A 106 46.33 23.18 -11.19
N ILE A 107 45.21 23.79 -11.63
CA ILE A 107 45.05 24.30 -13.00
C ILE A 107 46.10 25.39 -13.28
N GLN A 108 46.45 26.18 -12.27
CA GLN A 108 47.47 27.22 -12.35
C GLN A 108 48.84 26.66 -12.72
N ASP A 109 49.26 25.58 -12.05
CA ASP A 109 50.54 24.93 -12.33
C ASP A 109 50.61 24.45 -13.77
N LEU A 110 49.52 23.83 -14.26
CA LEU A 110 49.41 23.39 -15.65
C LEU A 110 49.50 24.58 -16.62
N VAL A 111 48.71 25.63 -16.41
CA VAL A 111 48.69 26.79 -17.32
C VAL A 111 50.06 27.45 -17.40
N ASN A 112 50.75 27.59 -16.25
CA ASN A 112 52.08 28.19 -16.19
C ASN A 112 53.16 27.33 -16.88
N GLU A 113 53.11 26.00 -16.74
CA GLU A 113 54.06 25.08 -17.40
C GLU A 113 54.01 25.22 -18.92
N TYR A 114 52.81 25.37 -19.49
CA TYR A 114 52.61 25.54 -20.93
C TYR A 114 52.64 27.01 -21.38
N GLU A 115 53.30 27.88 -20.61
CA GLU A 115 53.55 29.29 -20.93
C GLU A 115 52.28 30.13 -21.15
N CYS A 116 51.21 29.84 -20.39
CA CYS A 116 49.94 30.54 -20.49
C CYS A 116 49.39 30.55 -21.94
N PRO A 117 48.87 29.43 -22.45
CA PRO A 117 48.20 29.39 -23.76
C PRO A 117 46.80 30.03 -23.70
N ASP A 118 46.25 30.46 -24.83
CA ASP A 118 44.90 31.04 -24.87
C ASP A 118 43.81 30.00 -24.60
N VAL A 119 44.02 28.76 -25.07
CA VAL A 119 43.08 27.65 -24.91
C VAL A 119 43.82 26.35 -24.62
N ILE A 120 43.41 25.65 -23.55
CA ILE A 120 43.85 24.29 -23.22
C ILE A 120 42.66 23.37 -23.32
N SER A 121 42.73 22.37 -24.20
CA SER A 121 41.70 21.35 -24.32
C SER A 121 42.12 20.04 -23.67
N PHE A 122 41.17 19.38 -23.02
CA PHE A 122 41.34 18.12 -22.31
C PHE A 122 40.44 17.06 -22.93
N ASN A 123 41.03 15.94 -23.35
CA ASN A 123 40.26 14.82 -23.88
C ASN A 123 39.42 14.16 -22.79
N TRP A 124 38.24 13.69 -23.17
CA TRP A 124 37.41 12.86 -22.30
C TRP A 124 38.04 11.50 -22.03
N ARG A 125 37.73 10.96 -20.85
CA ARG A 125 37.76 9.53 -20.56
C ARG A 125 36.36 9.10 -20.16
N VAL A 126 35.72 8.27 -20.97
CA VAL A 126 34.33 7.85 -20.74
C VAL A 126 34.27 6.76 -19.66
N PHE A 127 33.55 7.03 -18.56
CA PHE A 127 33.30 6.07 -17.48
C PHE A 127 31.93 5.41 -17.62
N GLY A 128 31.89 4.10 -17.38
CA GLY A 128 30.67 3.31 -17.36
C GLY A 128 30.03 3.23 -15.97
N SER A 129 28.95 2.45 -15.88
CA SER A 129 28.18 2.23 -14.67
C SER A 129 28.92 1.41 -13.61
N SER A 130 30.10 0.88 -13.92
CA SER A 130 30.81 -0.11 -13.09
C SER A 130 29.89 -1.26 -12.67
N GLU A 131 28.93 -1.62 -13.55
CA GLU A 131 27.89 -2.63 -13.34
C GLU A 131 26.94 -2.35 -12.16
N LYS A 132 26.97 -1.14 -11.61
CA LYS A 132 26.07 -0.71 -10.54
C LYS A 132 24.66 -0.46 -11.08
N LYS A 133 23.68 -1.06 -10.42
CA LYS A 133 22.25 -0.94 -10.76
C LYS A 133 21.56 0.18 -10.00
N SER A 134 21.96 0.41 -8.74
CA SER A 134 21.28 1.34 -7.83
C SER A 134 22.15 2.52 -7.42
N PHE A 135 21.50 3.58 -6.98
CA PHE A 135 22.14 4.73 -6.36
C PHE A 135 22.80 4.35 -5.02
N GLU A 136 23.99 4.88 -4.79
CA GLU A 136 24.71 4.82 -3.51
C GLU A 136 25.09 6.26 -3.12
N PRO A 137 24.91 6.67 -1.85
CA PRO A 137 25.19 8.03 -1.38
C PRO A 137 26.69 8.23 -1.14
N LEU A 138 27.46 8.05 -2.21
CA LEU A 138 28.91 8.21 -2.25
C LEU A 138 29.28 9.09 -3.46
N PRO A 139 30.45 9.75 -3.43
CA PRO A 139 30.98 10.51 -4.56
C PRO A 139 30.99 9.68 -5.86
N VAL A 140 30.57 10.27 -6.98
CA VAL A 140 30.57 9.66 -8.33
C VAL A 140 31.95 9.16 -8.69
N THR A 141 32.98 9.95 -8.40
CA THR A 141 34.40 9.61 -8.61
C THR A 141 34.84 8.37 -7.84
N CYS A 142 34.18 8.07 -6.72
CA CYS A 142 34.45 6.91 -5.87
C CYS A 142 33.58 5.70 -6.19
N ARG A 143 32.42 5.89 -6.81
CA ARG A 143 31.47 4.82 -7.16
C ARG A 143 31.80 4.14 -8.48
N PHE A 144 32.25 4.92 -9.48
CA PHE A 144 32.43 4.45 -10.84
C PHE A 144 33.91 4.39 -11.21
N LYS A 145 34.49 3.19 -11.12
CA LYS A 145 35.93 2.94 -11.31
C LYS A 145 36.24 2.14 -12.56
N ARG A 146 35.26 1.96 -13.47
CA ARG A 146 35.45 1.26 -14.75
C ARG A 146 35.19 2.22 -15.91
N CYS A 147 36.13 2.29 -16.84
CA CYS A 147 36.11 3.23 -17.96
C CYS A 147 36.37 2.56 -19.32
N SER A 148 36.30 3.36 -20.37
CA SER A 148 36.62 2.97 -21.74
C SER A 148 38.09 2.59 -21.91
N HIS A 149 38.40 1.90 -23.01
CA HIS A 149 39.77 1.78 -23.50
C HIS A 149 40.30 3.16 -23.93
N PRO A 150 41.60 3.49 -23.82
CA PRO A 150 42.14 4.81 -24.22
C PRO A 150 41.79 5.21 -25.65
N LEU A 151 41.82 4.25 -26.57
CA LEU A 151 41.49 4.44 -27.99
C LEU A 151 39.98 4.46 -28.31
N PHE A 152 39.12 4.51 -27.30
CA PHE A 152 37.68 4.56 -27.54
C PHE A 152 37.31 5.86 -28.29
N PRO A 153 36.58 5.81 -29.43
CA PRO A 153 36.38 6.98 -30.29
C PRO A 153 35.80 8.22 -29.61
N LEU A 154 34.92 8.07 -28.61
CA LEU A 154 34.35 9.22 -27.91
C LEU A 154 35.29 9.86 -26.87
N ASN A 155 36.46 9.27 -26.61
CA ASN A 155 37.50 9.94 -25.82
C ASN A 155 38.12 11.12 -26.62
N LYS A 156 37.92 11.17 -27.95
CA LYS A 156 38.41 12.26 -28.81
C LYS A 156 37.70 13.60 -28.53
N GLU A 157 36.50 13.54 -27.95
CA GLU A 157 35.75 14.70 -27.47
C GLU A 157 36.54 15.46 -26.40
N MET A 158 36.37 16.78 -26.35
CA MET A 158 37.17 17.64 -25.48
C MET A 158 36.33 18.64 -24.70
N LYS A 159 36.79 19.00 -23.49
CA LYS A 159 36.41 20.24 -22.81
C LYS A 159 37.61 21.16 -22.75
N SER A 160 37.37 22.47 -22.82
CA SER A 160 38.43 23.47 -22.83
C SER A 160 38.38 24.38 -21.63
N LEU A 161 39.58 24.73 -21.14
CA LEU A 161 39.87 25.91 -20.36
C LEU A 161 40.36 26.99 -21.33
N TRP A 162 39.84 28.21 -21.26
CA TRP A 162 40.27 29.29 -22.16
C TRP A 162 40.38 30.62 -21.44
N ARG A 163 41.27 31.47 -21.94
CA ARG A 163 41.39 32.85 -21.47
C ARG A 163 40.33 33.72 -22.11
N LEU A 164 39.65 34.52 -21.29
CA LEU A 164 38.75 35.56 -21.76
C LEU A 164 39.58 36.74 -22.28
N ASN A 165 39.56 36.96 -23.59
CA ASN A 165 40.24 38.06 -24.22
C ASN A 165 39.47 38.54 -25.46
N ASP A 166 40.03 39.51 -26.17
CA ASP A 166 39.38 40.11 -27.34
C ASP A 166 39.14 39.13 -28.49
N ASN A 167 39.78 37.97 -28.51
CA ASN A 167 39.61 36.97 -29.56
C ASN A 167 38.35 36.09 -29.36
N ILE A 168 37.70 36.15 -28.20
CA ILE A 168 36.54 35.30 -27.86
C ILE A 168 35.22 36.03 -28.15
N SER A 169 34.32 35.41 -28.91
CA SER A 169 32.99 35.93 -29.28
C SER A 169 31.84 35.33 -28.46
N GLY A 170 32.12 34.26 -27.71
CA GLY A 170 31.17 33.53 -26.89
C GLY A 170 31.72 32.15 -26.53
N PHE A 171 30.88 31.24 -26.06
CA PHE A 171 31.29 29.87 -25.80
C PHE A 171 30.12 28.89 -25.90
N GLY A 172 30.45 27.63 -26.20
CA GLY A 172 29.55 26.49 -26.07
C GLY A 172 29.98 25.58 -24.92
N ALA A 173 29.27 24.48 -24.72
CA ALA A 173 29.53 23.54 -23.62
C ALA A 173 30.94 22.91 -23.65
N HIS A 174 31.64 22.96 -24.78
CA HIS A 174 32.94 22.31 -24.97
C HIS A 174 34.12 23.28 -25.09
N ARG A 175 33.90 24.46 -25.68
CA ARG A 175 34.98 25.36 -26.13
C ARG A 175 34.49 26.79 -26.37
N PRO A 176 35.40 27.78 -26.38
CA PRO A 176 35.05 29.12 -26.80
C PRO A 176 34.72 29.20 -28.30
N PHE A 177 33.94 30.21 -28.67
CA PHE A 177 33.78 30.67 -30.04
C PHE A 177 34.76 31.82 -30.30
N LEU A 178 35.43 31.79 -31.44
CA LEU A 178 36.42 32.81 -31.82
C LEU A 178 35.74 33.92 -32.64
N LYS A 179 36.26 35.16 -32.57
CA LYS A 179 35.77 36.28 -33.40
C LYS A 179 36.27 36.20 -34.84
N ASP A 180 37.54 35.83 -35.02
CA ASP A 180 38.20 35.67 -36.32
C ASP A 180 38.58 34.21 -36.55
N THR A 181 38.53 33.77 -37.81
CA THR A 181 38.99 32.44 -38.24
C THR A 181 40.49 32.41 -38.54
N ASP A 182 41.18 33.56 -38.60
CA ASP A 182 42.65 33.63 -38.65
C ASP A 182 43.26 33.24 -37.28
N CYS A 183 43.28 31.93 -37.07
CA CYS A 183 43.69 31.26 -35.86
C CYS A 183 45.19 31.38 -35.54
N ASN A 184 46.02 31.99 -36.40
CA ASN A 184 47.47 32.07 -36.20
C ASN A 184 47.89 32.92 -34.97
N ARG A 185 46.95 33.62 -34.33
CA ARG A 185 47.20 34.46 -33.14
C ARG A 185 46.77 33.82 -31.81
N ILE A 186 46.27 32.58 -31.83
CA ILE A 186 45.73 31.90 -30.64
C ILE A 186 46.59 30.69 -30.30
N ALA A 187 47.16 30.65 -29.10
CA ALA A 187 47.81 29.45 -28.60
C ALA A 187 46.75 28.45 -28.11
N TRP A 188 46.37 27.49 -28.95
CA TRP A 188 45.42 26.43 -28.60
C TRP A 188 46.10 25.07 -28.57
N ILE A 189 46.20 24.47 -27.38
CA ILE A 189 46.93 23.23 -27.17
C ILE A 189 46.10 22.11 -26.52
N VAL A 190 46.61 20.88 -26.64
CA VAL A 190 46.29 19.73 -25.79
C VAL A 190 47.56 19.36 -25.01
N PRO A 191 47.57 19.36 -23.67
CA PRO A 191 48.75 19.01 -22.88
C PRO A 191 49.22 17.58 -23.20
N SER A 192 50.53 17.37 -23.36
CA SER A 192 51.10 16.06 -23.67
C SER A 192 52.57 15.99 -23.27
N GLU A 193 53.00 14.84 -22.75
CA GLU A 193 54.42 14.58 -22.46
C GLU A 193 55.26 14.48 -23.74
N LYS A 194 54.64 14.12 -24.87
CA LYS A 194 55.34 13.95 -26.15
C LYS A 194 55.72 15.29 -26.79
N TYR A 195 55.03 16.38 -26.44
CA TYR A 195 55.19 17.69 -27.08
C TYR A 195 55.48 18.74 -26.01
N SER A 196 56.68 19.32 -26.02
CA SER A 196 57.14 20.25 -24.97
C SER A 196 56.24 21.47 -24.77
N HIS A 197 55.56 21.94 -25.82
CA HIS A 197 54.59 23.04 -25.77
C HIS A 197 53.14 22.57 -25.92
N GLY A 198 52.89 21.27 -25.72
CA GLY A 198 51.61 20.63 -26.01
C GLY A 198 51.39 20.41 -27.51
N TYR A 199 50.31 19.70 -27.82
CA TYR A 199 49.91 19.46 -29.21
C TYR A 199 49.02 20.61 -29.72
N SER A 200 49.42 21.27 -30.80
CA SER A 200 48.63 22.36 -31.41
C SER A 200 47.31 21.85 -31.99
N VAL A 201 46.20 22.46 -31.59
CA VAL A 201 44.84 22.11 -32.04
C VAL A 201 44.52 22.70 -33.41
N LEU A 202 45.16 23.80 -33.79
CA LEU A 202 44.77 24.63 -34.93
C LEU A 202 44.96 23.96 -36.30
N GLU A 203 45.88 23.02 -36.44
CA GLU A 203 46.11 22.32 -37.72
C GLU A 203 44.94 21.40 -38.11
N SER A 204 44.20 20.86 -37.12
CA SER A 204 43.14 19.87 -37.36
C SER A 204 41.71 20.45 -37.31
N PHE A 205 41.53 21.64 -36.74
CA PHE A 205 40.21 22.22 -36.44
C PHE A 205 39.72 23.29 -37.43
N ARG A 206 40.53 23.66 -38.42
CA ARG A 206 40.21 24.66 -39.46
C ARG A 206 38.95 24.34 -40.30
N ASN A 207 38.40 23.11 -40.23
CA ASN A 207 37.31 22.62 -41.10
C ASN A 207 35.92 22.44 -40.43
N GLY A 208 35.65 23.03 -39.25
CA GLY A 208 34.27 23.19 -38.74
C GLY A 208 33.63 22.01 -37.95
N GLU A 209 32.54 22.35 -37.23
CA GLU A 209 31.52 21.59 -36.47
C GLU A 209 31.90 20.48 -35.47
N LYS A 210 33.07 19.85 -35.56
CA LYS A 210 33.45 18.73 -34.68
C LYS A 210 33.79 19.22 -33.26
N THR A 211 33.61 18.37 -32.24
CA THR A 211 33.93 18.65 -30.83
C THR A 211 35.19 17.90 -30.34
N GLY A 212 35.82 17.14 -31.24
CA GLY A 212 37.08 16.43 -31.02
C GLY A 212 38.02 16.48 -32.23
N LEU A 213 39.26 16.03 -32.03
CA LEU A 213 40.29 15.98 -33.07
C LEU A 213 40.22 14.67 -33.87
N ASP A 214 40.59 14.69 -35.16
CA ASP A 214 40.65 13.49 -36.00
C ASP A 214 41.95 12.67 -35.75
N ARG A 215 42.14 12.27 -34.50
CA ARG A 215 43.29 11.48 -34.01
C ARG A 215 42.92 10.78 -32.71
N ASP A 216 43.81 9.98 -32.16
CA ASP A 216 43.60 9.39 -30.84
C ASP A 216 43.65 10.43 -29.71
N ALA A 217 42.92 10.15 -28.62
CA ALA A 217 42.85 11.02 -27.45
C ALA A 217 44.20 11.09 -26.73
N ILE A 218 44.63 12.31 -26.36
CA ILE A 218 45.79 12.53 -25.51
C ILE A 218 45.32 12.74 -24.08
N ILE A 219 45.75 11.86 -23.18
CA ILE A 219 45.30 11.80 -21.78
C ILE A 219 46.45 11.59 -20.79
N ASP A 220 47.69 11.64 -21.23
CA ASP A 220 48.92 11.39 -20.45
C ASP A 220 49.14 12.44 -19.35
N VAL A 221 48.90 13.72 -19.64
CA VAL A 221 49.07 14.82 -18.68
C VAL A 221 47.78 15.13 -17.91
N ALA A 222 46.65 15.18 -18.61
CA ALA A 222 45.35 15.47 -18.02
C ALA A 222 44.21 14.86 -18.84
N GLN A 223 43.08 14.58 -18.19
CA GLN A 223 41.87 14.09 -18.85
C GLN A 223 40.62 14.60 -18.13
N VAL A 224 39.48 14.61 -18.80
CA VAL A 224 38.18 14.85 -18.16
C VAL A 224 37.43 13.53 -18.02
N ASN A 225 37.24 13.06 -16.79
CA ASN A 225 36.46 11.87 -16.51
C ASN A 225 34.97 12.18 -16.71
N HIS A 226 34.33 11.53 -17.67
CA HIS A 226 32.93 11.79 -18.02
C HIS A 226 32.03 10.61 -17.57
N TYR A 227 31.22 10.87 -16.54
CA TYR A 227 30.31 9.92 -15.90
C TYR A 227 28.87 10.08 -16.41
N ALA A 228 28.70 9.96 -17.73
CA ALA A 228 27.44 10.24 -18.41
C ALA A 228 26.28 9.32 -17.99
N VAL A 229 26.58 8.04 -17.70
CA VAL A 229 25.55 7.02 -17.46
C VAL A 229 25.30 6.74 -15.99
N LYS A 230 26.34 6.75 -15.14
CA LYS A 230 26.25 6.36 -13.72
C LYS A 230 25.53 5.01 -13.56
N SER A 231 24.79 4.77 -12.47
CA SER A 231 24.03 3.53 -12.30
C SER A 231 22.81 3.45 -13.22
N SER A 232 22.29 2.24 -13.44
CA SER A 232 21.07 2.04 -14.24
C SER A 232 19.85 2.81 -13.70
N GLU A 233 19.72 2.92 -12.38
CA GLU A 233 18.68 3.71 -11.71
C GLU A 233 18.82 5.21 -12.00
N GLU A 234 20.03 5.76 -11.84
CA GLU A 234 20.29 7.18 -12.11
C GLU A 234 20.10 7.52 -13.59
N TYR A 235 20.53 6.64 -14.50
CA TYR A 235 20.29 6.83 -15.93
C TYR A 235 18.80 6.84 -16.25
N SER A 236 18.03 5.92 -15.66
CA SER A 236 16.58 5.85 -15.84
C SER A 236 15.89 7.14 -15.36
N ASN A 237 16.35 7.72 -14.25
CA ASN A 237 15.86 9.02 -13.77
C ASN A 237 16.25 10.17 -14.71
N ARG A 238 17.47 10.15 -15.28
CA ARG A 238 17.90 11.09 -16.33
C ARG A 238 17.03 10.98 -17.59
N GLN A 239 16.62 9.77 -17.98
CA GLN A 239 15.71 9.55 -19.12
C GLN A 239 14.33 10.16 -18.88
N LYS A 240 13.78 10.01 -17.66
CA LYS A 240 12.51 10.65 -17.27
C LYS A 240 12.60 12.18 -17.26
N ARG A 241 13.75 12.74 -16.86
CA ARG A 241 14.04 14.19 -16.82
C ARG A 241 14.12 14.84 -18.20
N GLY A 242 14.73 14.18 -19.19
CA GLY A 242 15.00 14.77 -20.51
C GLY A 242 16.15 15.80 -20.52
N ARG A 243 16.24 16.64 -21.56
CA ARG A 243 17.33 17.64 -21.74
C ARG A 243 17.13 18.96 -20.96
N GLY A 244 16.13 19.04 -20.09
CA GLY A 244 15.72 20.32 -19.50
C GLY A 244 15.07 21.30 -20.48
N LEU A 245 14.80 20.86 -21.71
CA LEU A 245 13.88 21.51 -22.63
C LEU A 245 12.45 21.34 -22.10
N ALA A 246 11.66 22.42 -22.10
CA ALA A 246 10.21 22.25 -22.03
C ALA A 246 9.78 21.39 -23.23
N ASN A 247 8.91 20.42 -22.98
CA ASN A 247 8.49 19.36 -23.89
C ASN A 247 8.26 19.78 -25.36
N THR A 248 9.28 19.75 -26.23
CA THR A 248 9.08 19.78 -27.68
C THR A 248 10.13 18.97 -28.43
N THR A 249 9.66 18.28 -29.46
CA THR A 249 10.35 17.37 -30.39
C THR A 249 10.72 15.99 -29.81
N GLY A 250 9.97 14.96 -30.21
CA GLY A 250 10.05 13.57 -29.75
C GLY A 250 11.36 12.80 -30.01
N LYS A 251 12.51 13.46 -30.20
CA LYS A 251 13.82 12.81 -30.27
C LYS A 251 14.42 12.67 -28.87
N LYS A 252 14.14 11.54 -28.21
CA LYS A 252 14.80 11.18 -26.94
C LYS A 252 16.31 11.01 -27.19
N ARG A 253 17.17 11.86 -26.59
CA ARG A 253 18.64 11.74 -26.65
C ARG A 253 19.16 10.60 -25.76
N HIS A 254 18.64 10.51 -24.53
CA HIS A 254 19.00 9.48 -23.56
C HIS A 254 18.23 8.19 -23.88
N THR A 255 18.68 7.48 -24.92
CA THR A 255 18.12 6.19 -25.35
C THR A 255 18.90 5.03 -24.76
N GLU A 256 18.38 3.83 -24.91
CA GLU A 256 19.14 2.60 -24.65
C GLU A 256 20.40 2.53 -25.53
N LYS A 257 20.33 3.01 -26.79
CA LYS A 257 21.50 3.11 -27.67
C LYS A 257 22.58 4.04 -27.08
N TYR A 258 22.17 5.19 -26.53
CA TYR A 258 23.10 6.10 -25.85
C TYR A 258 23.71 5.46 -24.61
N PHE A 259 22.91 4.74 -23.81
CA PHE A 259 23.41 4.01 -22.64
C PHE A 259 24.49 3.00 -23.04
N ARG A 260 24.22 2.12 -24.01
CA ARG A 260 25.20 1.12 -24.49
C ARG A 260 26.47 1.76 -25.07
N MET A 261 26.31 2.91 -25.74
CA MET A 261 27.43 3.65 -26.31
C MET A 261 28.32 4.23 -25.22
N MET A 262 27.76 4.86 -24.18
CA MET A 262 28.52 5.55 -23.12
C MET A 262 28.90 4.63 -21.95
N ASN A 263 28.19 3.52 -21.73
CA ASN A 263 28.44 2.61 -20.61
C ASN A 263 29.66 1.72 -20.89
N LYS A 264 30.86 2.25 -20.63
CA LYS A 264 32.13 1.55 -20.87
C LYS A 264 32.80 1.10 -19.58
N ASN A 265 32.85 -0.23 -19.39
CA ASN A 265 33.38 -0.88 -18.19
C ASN A 265 34.61 -1.75 -18.48
N ILE A 266 35.51 -1.28 -19.35
CA ILE A 266 36.63 -2.09 -19.87
C ILE A 266 37.82 -2.07 -18.91
N ILE A 267 38.31 -0.88 -18.55
CA ILE A 267 39.52 -0.71 -17.75
C ILE A 267 39.17 -0.24 -16.34
N TYR A 268 39.78 -0.84 -15.33
CA TYR A 268 39.67 -0.35 -13.95
C TYR A 268 40.61 0.86 -13.75
N ASP A 269 40.05 1.98 -13.32
CA ASP A 269 40.75 3.23 -13.05
C ASP A 269 40.16 3.85 -11.77
N GLN A 270 40.98 3.93 -10.73
CA GLN A 270 40.61 4.48 -9.41
C GLN A 270 41.29 5.82 -9.11
N SER A 271 41.94 6.43 -10.10
CA SER A 271 42.77 7.63 -9.90
C SER A 271 41.96 8.79 -9.35
N ALA A 272 40.74 8.99 -9.84
CA ALA A 272 39.85 10.03 -9.33
C ALA A 272 39.36 9.74 -7.90
N CYS A 273 39.05 8.49 -7.58
CA CYS A 273 38.68 8.06 -6.23
C CYS A 273 39.81 8.30 -5.23
N GLN A 274 41.05 7.99 -5.61
CA GLN A 274 42.22 8.24 -4.77
C GLN A 274 42.42 9.74 -4.51
N LYS A 275 42.28 10.59 -5.53
CA LYS A 275 42.30 12.05 -5.33
C LYS A 275 41.17 12.52 -4.44
N PHE A 276 39.95 12.01 -4.64
CA PHE A 276 38.80 12.40 -3.83
C PHE A 276 38.97 12.04 -2.35
N SER A 277 39.62 10.91 -2.04
CA SER A 277 39.85 10.51 -0.64
C SER A 277 40.65 11.53 0.18
N LEU A 278 41.46 12.37 -0.48
CA LEU A 278 42.17 13.48 0.16
C LEU A 278 41.25 14.67 0.50
N LEU A 279 40.04 14.69 -0.07
CA LEU A 279 39.04 15.74 0.06
C LEU A 279 37.88 15.34 0.98
N ASP A 280 37.80 14.08 1.41
CA ASP A 280 36.68 13.52 2.17
C ASP A 280 36.31 14.37 3.40
N ALA A 281 37.31 14.81 4.17
CA ALA A 281 37.08 15.65 5.36
C ALA A 281 36.44 17.00 5.00
N GLN A 282 36.87 17.65 3.91
CA GLN A 282 36.29 18.91 3.45
C GLN A 282 34.86 18.70 2.91
N TYR A 283 34.63 17.58 2.21
CA TYR A 283 33.33 17.22 1.69
C TYR A 283 32.32 16.94 2.80
N GLU A 284 32.72 16.22 3.85
CA GLU A 284 31.87 15.98 5.02
C GLU A 284 31.58 17.26 5.81
N GLN A 285 32.58 18.13 5.99
CA GLN A 285 32.38 19.44 6.62
C GLN A 285 31.37 20.29 5.85
N LEU A 286 31.47 20.35 4.52
CA LEU A 286 30.53 21.07 3.67
C LEU A 286 29.12 20.47 3.74
N ASN A 287 29.01 19.14 3.80
CA ASN A 287 27.74 18.44 4.01
C ASN A 287 27.09 18.81 5.35
N LEU A 288 27.88 18.89 6.44
CA LEU A 288 27.38 19.31 7.75
C LEU A 288 26.90 20.75 7.74
N GLN A 289 27.63 21.65 7.08
CA GLN A 289 27.21 23.04 6.89
C GLN A 289 25.88 23.12 6.13
N PHE A 290 25.73 22.34 5.05
CA PHE A 290 24.48 22.29 4.29
C PHE A 290 23.31 21.75 5.13
N ILE A 291 23.53 20.72 5.95
CA ILE A 291 22.51 20.19 6.86
C ILE A 291 22.03 21.28 7.83
N ASN A 292 22.95 21.99 8.48
CA ASN A 292 22.58 23.04 9.42
C ASN A 292 21.82 24.17 8.73
N PHE A 293 22.30 24.62 7.57
CA PHE A 293 21.62 25.60 6.74
C PHE A 293 20.18 25.19 6.42
N CYS A 294 19.95 23.95 6.01
CA CYS A 294 18.60 23.46 5.71
C CYS A 294 17.70 23.35 6.95
N LEU A 295 18.25 23.10 8.13
CA LEU A 295 17.49 22.99 9.37
C LEU A 295 17.03 24.36 9.90
N ASP A 296 17.72 25.43 9.52
CA ASP A 296 17.37 26.82 9.87
C ASP A 296 16.34 27.43 8.90
N LEU A 297 16.11 26.81 7.74
CA LEU A 297 15.13 27.24 6.75
C LEU A 297 13.74 26.67 7.01
N PRO A 298 12.68 27.33 6.49
CA PRO A 298 11.35 26.72 6.44
C PRO A 298 11.40 25.34 5.77
N PRO A 299 10.67 24.34 6.30
CA PRO A 299 10.74 22.96 5.84
C PRO A 299 10.31 22.82 4.37
N GLN A 300 11.16 22.14 3.59
CA GLN A 300 11.01 21.92 2.16
C GLN A 300 11.05 20.42 1.85
N ILE A 301 10.17 19.97 0.96
CA ILE A 301 9.95 18.54 0.70
C ILE A 301 11.12 17.96 -0.08
N GLU A 302 11.54 18.67 -1.12
CA GLU A 302 12.70 18.41 -1.96
C GLU A 302 13.98 18.19 -1.13
N VAL A 303 14.20 19.01 -0.10
CA VAL A 303 15.34 18.86 0.83
C VAL A 303 15.20 17.59 1.68
N ALA A 304 14.00 17.31 2.20
CA ALA A 304 13.77 16.08 2.95
C ALA A 304 13.97 14.82 2.08
N LEU A 305 13.49 14.84 0.84
CA LEU A 305 13.67 13.76 -0.13
C LEU A 305 15.14 13.58 -0.49
N PHE A 306 15.89 14.67 -0.69
CA PHE A 306 17.34 14.63 -0.89
C PHE A 306 18.03 13.89 0.27
N PHE A 307 17.77 14.28 1.52
CA PHE A 307 18.39 13.60 2.66
C PHE A 307 17.94 12.14 2.82
N ALA A 308 16.67 11.83 2.51
CA ALA A 308 16.17 10.46 2.52
C ALA A 308 16.83 9.57 1.44
N ASP A 309 17.22 10.15 0.31
CA ASP A 309 18.00 9.46 -0.72
C ASP A 309 19.46 9.29 -0.31
N GLN A 310 20.03 10.26 0.40
CA GLN A 310 21.35 10.16 1.02
C GLN A 310 21.38 9.23 2.25
N ARG A 311 20.28 8.52 2.57
CA ARG A 311 20.11 7.68 3.76
C ARG A 311 20.28 8.42 5.09
N LYS A 312 20.18 9.75 5.08
CA LYS A 312 20.19 10.63 6.26
C LYS A 312 18.77 10.76 6.83
N TYR A 313 18.17 9.63 7.22
CA TYR A 313 16.74 9.53 7.53
C TYR A 313 16.30 10.41 8.71
N ASN A 314 17.11 10.53 9.76
CA ASN A 314 16.78 11.36 10.93
C ASN A 314 16.62 12.84 10.55
N ILE A 315 17.44 13.33 9.61
CA ILE A 315 17.36 14.72 9.13
C ILE A 315 16.11 14.90 8.28
N ALA A 316 15.85 13.97 7.36
CA ALA A 316 14.63 13.98 6.54
C ALA A 316 13.36 13.94 7.42
N GLU A 317 13.32 13.08 8.43
CA GLU A 317 12.22 12.96 9.39
C GLU A 317 12.01 14.26 10.16
N LYS A 318 13.08 14.90 10.66
CA LYS A 318 13.01 16.18 11.36
C LYS A 318 12.40 17.28 10.48
N ILE A 319 12.82 17.39 9.22
CA ILE A 319 12.29 18.37 8.28
C ILE A 319 10.80 18.11 8.00
N LEU A 320 10.42 16.85 7.75
CA LEU A 320 9.05 16.48 7.45
C LEU A 320 8.11 16.66 8.63
N LEU A 321 8.55 16.35 9.87
CA LEU A 321 7.80 16.60 11.09
C LEU A 321 7.58 18.10 11.33
N ASN A 322 8.61 18.92 11.14
CA ASN A 322 8.47 20.37 11.24
C ASN A 322 7.47 20.88 10.20
N GLY A 323 7.56 20.41 8.95
CA GLY A 323 6.63 20.76 7.88
C GLY A 323 5.19 20.33 8.15
N LEU A 324 5.00 19.14 8.74
CA LEU A 324 3.67 18.63 9.12
C LEU A 324 3.01 19.53 10.18
N ASN A 325 3.79 20.08 11.12
CA ASN A 325 3.29 20.95 12.17
C ASN A 325 3.06 22.39 11.70
N SER A 326 3.93 22.91 10.84
CA SER A 326 3.88 24.31 10.38
C SER A 326 2.98 24.56 9.17
N TYR A 327 2.70 23.53 8.35
CA TYR A 327 1.97 23.66 7.09
C TYR A 327 0.88 22.59 6.96
N THR A 328 -0.06 22.57 7.90
CA THR A 328 -1.13 21.56 8.01
C THR A 328 -2.07 21.53 6.80
N GLU A 329 -2.19 22.63 6.06
CA GLU A 329 -3.09 22.76 4.89
C GLU A 329 -2.38 22.56 3.54
N LYS A 330 -1.06 22.31 3.53
CA LYS A 330 -0.30 22.13 2.29
C LYS A 330 -0.63 20.79 1.63
N ASN A 331 -1.41 20.87 0.55
CA ASN A 331 -1.90 19.72 -0.20
C ASN A 331 -1.31 19.64 -1.61
N ASP A 332 -1.21 18.42 -2.16
CA ASP A 332 -0.87 18.21 -3.57
C ASP A 332 -2.05 18.56 -4.49
N SER A 333 -1.85 18.51 -5.81
CA SER A 333 -2.90 18.79 -6.80
C SER A 333 -4.13 17.89 -6.70
N PHE A 334 -4.03 16.76 -5.99
CA PHE A 334 -5.12 15.82 -5.73
C PHE A 334 -5.73 16.02 -4.32
N GLY A 335 -5.28 17.04 -3.58
CA GLY A 335 -5.77 17.37 -2.25
C GLY A 335 -5.08 16.60 -1.12
N HIS A 336 -4.02 15.81 -1.38
CA HIS A 336 -3.37 15.01 -0.32
C HIS A 336 -2.39 15.85 0.53
N PRO A 337 -2.34 15.64 1.86
CA PRO A 337 -1.42 16.35 2.75
C PRO A 337 0.03 15.96 2.48
N VAL A 338 0.82 16.88 1.90
CA VAL A 338 2.10 16.53 1.27
C VAL A 338 3.14 16.06 2.30
N PHE A 339 3.33 16.82 3.38
CA PHE A 339 4.29 16.46 4.43
C PHE A 339 3.93 15.14 5.12
N LYS A 340 2.65 14.91 5.41
CA LYS A 340 2.15 13.66 6.01
C LYS A 340 2.44 12.46 5.11
N LYS A 341 2.17 12.61 3.81
CA LYS A 341 2.38 11.58 2.79
C LYS A 341 3.85 11.23 2.61
N GLU A 342 4.74 12.23 2.53
CA GLU A 342 6.18 11.97 2.41
C GLU A 342 6.80 11.42 3.71
N LEU A 343 6.32 11.84 4.88
CA LEU A 343 6.72 11.24 6.16
C LEU A 343 6.30 9.76 6.24
N MET A 344 5.08 9.45 5.79
CA MET A 344 4.63 8.06 5.69
C MET A 344 5.52 7.24 4.75
N ARG A 345 5.85 7.77 3.57
CA ARG A 345 6.78 7.10 2.63
C ARG A 345 8.15 6.86 3.26
N LEU A 346 8.66 7.83 4.03
CA LEU A 346 9.93 7.71 4.75
C LEU A 346 9.91 6.57 5.78
N TYR A 347 8.83 6.45 6.56
CA TYR A 347 8.66 5.35 7.51
C TYR A 347 8.51 3.99 6.82
N LEU A 348 7.70 3.93 5.76
CA LEU A 348 7.52 2.72 4.96
C LEU A 348 8.83 2.25 4.30
N LYS A 349 9.66 3.17 3.78
CA LYS A 349 10.99 2.87 3.22
C LYS A 349 11.92 2.24 4.26
N GLN A 350 11.75 2.60 5.53
CA GLN A 350 12.50 2.07 6.67
C GLN A 350 11.78 0.89 7.36
N GLN A 351 10.67 0.40 6.81
CA GLN A 351 9.83 -0.66 7.41
C GLN A 351 9.35 -0.33 8.84
N ARG A 352 9.23 0.96 9.18
CA ARG A 352 8.64 1.44 10.45
C ARG A 352 7.11 1.46 10.34
N TRP A 353 6.52 0.27 10.25
CA TRP A 353 5.10 0.09 9.92
C TRP A 353 4.15 0.78 10.89
N ASP A 354 4.43 0.71 12.19
CA ASP A 354 3.53 1.28 13.21
C ASP A 354 3.59 2.80 13.24
N ASP A 355 4.75 3.40 12.98
CA ASP A 355 4.86 4.85 12.82
C ASP A 355 4.14 5.33 11.56
N ALA A 356 4.23 4.58 10.46
CA ALA A 356 3.44 4.86 9.26
C ALA A 356 1.92 4.75 9.52
N LYS A 357 1.47 3.76 10.31
CA LYS A 357 0.04 3.58 10.63
C LYS A 357 -0.52 4.74 11.45
N LYS A 358 0.29 5.35 12.35
CA LYS A 358 -0.12 6.55 13.11
C LYS A 358 -0.43 7.74 12.21
N LEU A 359 0.07 7.75 10.97
CA LEU A 359 -0.16 8.82 9.99
C LEU A 359 -1.38 8.56 9.09
N ILE A 360 -2.10 7.45 9.28
CA ILE A 360 -3.30 7.17 8.50
C ILE A 360 -4.36 8.25 8.80
N PRO A 361 -4.92 8.91 7.77
CA PRO A 361 -5.97 9.92 7.95
C PRO A 361 -7.27 9.30 8.49
N ASN A 362 -8.01 10.07 9.29
CA ASN A 362 -9.32 9.67 9.79
C ASN A 362 -10.37 9.73 8.66
N LYS A 363 -11.49 9.02 8.85
CA LYS A 363 -12.59 9.02 7.89
C LYS A 363 -13.22 10.42 7.82
N GLY A 364 -13.10 11.08 6.66
CA GLY A 364 -13.60 12.44 6.43
C GLY A 364 -12.52 13.52 6.31
N ASP A 365 -11.24 13.19 6.55
CA ASP A 365 -10.13 14.13 6.36
C ASP A 365 -9.95 14.54 4.89
N ILE A 366 -9.44 15.76 4.69
CA ILE A 366 -9.17 16.38 3.38
C ILE A 366 -8.15 15.54 2.58
N GLY A 367 -8.43 15.31 1.29
CA GLY A 367 -7.54 14.58 0.38
C GLY A 367 -7.91 13.12 0.09
N GLY A 368 -9.02 12.62 0.65
CA GLY A 368 -9.48 11.25 0.40
C GLY A 368 -8.74 10.22 1.26
N CYS A 369 -9.49 9.28 1.82
CA CYS A 369 -9.01 8.35 2.85
C CYS A 369 -8.32 7.09 2.29
N HIS A 370 -7.75 7.11 1.08
CA HIS A 370 -7.29 5.86 0.41
C HIS A 370 -5.91 5.91 -0.24
N TRP A 371 -5.28 7.07 -0.41
CA TRP A 371 -3.94 7.16 -1.02
C TRP A 371 -2.87 6.40 -0.24
N HIS A 372 -3.03 6.31 1.09
CA HIS A 372 -2.11 5.59 1.96
C HIS A 372 -2.18 4.08 1.74
N GLU A 373 -3.33 3.54 1.31
CA GLU A 373 -3.52 2.11 1.09
C GLU A 373 -2.59 1.59 -0.01
N ASN A 374 -2.49 2.31 -1.12
CA ASN A 374 -1.53 2.00 -2.20
C ASN A 374 -0.06 2.09 -1.71
N LEU A 375 0.26 3.09 -0.88
CA LEU A 375 1.62 3.24 -0.34
C LEU A 375 2.01 2.06 0.55
N PHE A 376 1.12 1.63 1.44
CA PHE A 376 1.34 0.44 2.27
C PHE A 376 1.46 -0.81 1.41
N ALA A 377 0.58 -0.99 0.41
CA ALA A 377 0.59 -2.16 -0.45
C ALA A 377 1.94 -2.33 -1.16
N ARG A 378 2.42 -1.28 -1.84
CA ARG A 378 3.73 -1.27 -2.49
C ARG A 378 4.90 -1.44 -1.53
N ALA A 379 4.79 -0.88 -0.32
CA ALA A 379 5.87 -0.97 0.66
C ALA A 379 6.02 -2.37 1.23
N TYR A 380 4.92 -3.04 1.58
CA TYR A 380 4.95 -4.44 2.01
C TYR A 380 5.40 -5.38 0.89
N ASP A 381 4.95 -5.15 -0.34
CA ASP A 381 5.39 -5.92 -1.51
C ASP A 381 6.91 -5.81 -1.69
N LYS A 382 7.45 -4.59 -1.67
CA LYS A 382 8.89 -4.35 -1.75
C LYS A 382 9.67 -4.97 -0.59
N ALA A 383 9.05 -5.12 0.59
CA ALA A 383 9.64 -5.79 1.74
C ALA A 383 9.53 -7.33 1.68
N GLY A 384 8.82 -7.88 0.69
CA GLY A 384 8.57 -9.32 0.56
C GLY A 384 7.46 -9.85 1.47
N ASP A 385 6.67 -8.99 2.12
CA ASP A 385 5.49 -9.39 2.91
C ASP A 385 4.25 -9.40 2.01
N GLU A 386 4.15 -10.45 1.20
CA GLU A 386 3.06 -10.62 0.23
C GLU A 386 1.67 -10.61 0.88
N LYS A 387 1.53 -11.15 2.10
CA LYS A 387 0.24 -11.19 2.80
C LYS A 387 -0.24 -9.80 3.18
N SER A 388 0.64 -8.99 3.74
CA SER A 388 0.32 -7.61 4.07
C SER A 388 0.11 -6.77 2.81
N ALA A 389 0.92 -6.99 1.77
CA ALA A 389 0.75 -6.33 0.48
C ALA A 389 -0.63 -6.62 -0.13
N GLU A 390 -1.06 -7.88 -0.13
CA GLU A 390 -2.38 -8.30 -0.59
C GLU A 390 -3.51 -7.60 0.20
N LEU A 391 -3.42 -7.60 1.53
CA LEU A 391 -4.40 -6.91 2.39
C LEU A 391 -4.58 -5.45 1.97
N TRP A 392 -3.48 -4.74 1.74
CA TRP A 392 -3.53 -3.33 1.39
C TRP A 392 -3.94 -3.09 -0.06
N TRP A 393 -3.54 -3.94 -1.01
CA TRP A 393 -4.03 -3.87 -2.39
C TRP A 393 -5.54 -4.11 -2.49
N ARG A 394 -6.08 -5.05 -1.72
CA ARG A 394 -7.53 -5.29 -1.67
C ARG A 394 -8.30 -4.12 -1.08
N LYS A 395 -7.80 -3.48 -0.01
CA LYS A 395 -8.38 -2.24 0.53
C LYS A 395 -8.40 -1.14 -0.54
N TYR A 396 -7.29 -0.95 -1.24
CA TYR A 396 -7.18 0.03 -2.31
C TYR A 396 -8.17 -0.24 -3.47
N LEU A 397 -8.35 -1.50 -3.87
CA LEU A 397 -9.30 -1.90 -4.92
C LEU A 397 -10.77 -1.69 -4.53
N GLN A 398 -11.13 -1.66 -3.25
CA GLN A 398 -12.50 -1.30 -2.84
C GLN A 398 -12.84 0.15 -3.23
N TYR A 399 -11.84 1.03 -3.27
CA TYR A 399 -12.01 2.43 -3.65
C TYR A 399 -11.68 2.70 -5.14
N LYS A 400 -10.69 1.99 -5.69
CA LYS A 400 -10.27 2.10 -7.10
C LYS A 400 -10.33 0.72 -7.77
N PRO A 401 -11.54 0.20 -8.06
CA PRO A 401 -11.72 -1.16 -8.59
C PRO A 401 -11.09 -1.37 -9.97
N ASP A 402 -10.89 -0.30 -10.74
CA ASP A 402 -10.33 -0.34 -12.10
C ASP A 402 -8.80 -0.11 -12.13
N ASP A 403 -8.13 -0.06 -10.98
CA ASP A 403 -6.67 0.16 -10.94
C ASP A 403 -5.90 -1.05 -11.45
N LYS A 404 -5.28 -0.90 -12.63
CA LYS A 404 -4.61 -1.99 -13.33
C LYS A 404 -3.41 -2.56 -12.57
N GLU A 405 -2.68 -1.74 -11.82
CA GLU A 405 -1.51 -2.20 -11.06
C GLU A 405 -1.96 -3.12 -9.94
N ALA A 406 -2.94 -2.67 -9.15
CA ALA A 406 -3.49 -3.45 -8.05
C ALA A 406 -4.13 -4.76 -8.53
N ILE A 407 -4.93 -4.72 -9.61
CA ILE A 407 -5.52 -5.92 -10.21
C ILE A 407 -4.43 -6.92 -10.64
N ASN A 408 -3.44 -6.45 -11.40
CA ASN A 408 -2.39 -7.32 -11.94
C ASN A 408 -1.53 -7.93 -10.83
N TRP A 409 -1.20 -7.14 -9.81
CA TRP A 409 -0.42 -7.61 -8.66
C TRP A 409 -1.18 -8.72 -7.93
N VAL A 410 -2.46 -8.49 -7.58
CA VAL A 410 -3.29 -9.49 -6.89
C VAL A 410 -3.44 -10.75 -7.73
N ASN A 411 -3.63 -10.65 -9.04
CA ASN A 411 -3.77 -11.81 -9.92
C ASN A 411 -2.46 -12.61 -10.11
N SER A 412 -1.29 -11.98 -9.96
CA SER A 412 0.02 -12.61 -10.27
C SER A 412 0.70 -13.23 -9.06
N ASN A 413 0.46 -12.68 -7.86
CA ASN A 413 1.20 -13.04 -6.64
C ASN A 413 0.45 -13.99 -5.71
N ILE A 414 -0.80 -14.33 -6.03
CA ILE A 414 -1.45 -15.47 -5.39
C ILE A 414 -0.90 -16.71 -6.11
N LYS A 415 -0.07 -17.50 -5.41
CA LYS A 415 0.32 -18.86 -5.84
C LYS A 415 0.14 -19.82 -4.68
N GLY A 416 -0.86 -20.68 -4.78
CA GLY A 416 -1.08 -21.83 -3.86
C GLY A 416 -2.50 -21.90 -3.28
N ASN A 417 -3.23 -22.96 -3.64
CA ASN A 417 -4.64 -23.28 -3.29
C ASN A 417 -5.70 -22.37 -3.94
N GLU A 418 -5.63 -22.16 -5.25
CA GLU A 418 -6.37 -21.08 -5.93
C GLU A 418 -7.76 -21.41 -6.49
N ASN A 419 -8.18 -22.68 -6.60
CA ASN A 419 -9.49 -22.97 -7.21
C ASN A 419 -10.67 -23.11 -6.23
N LEU A 420 -10.42 -23.12 -4.91
CA LEU A 420 -11.51 -23.22 -3.93
C LEU A 420 -11.92 -21.84 -3.42
N PRO A 421 -13.19 -21.42 -3.58
CA PRO A 421 -13.66 -20.13 -3.10
C PRO A 421 -13.65 -20.04 -1.58
N SER A 422 -13.60 -18.83 -1.03
CA SER A 422 -13.80 -18.57 0.39
C SER A 422 -15.14 -17.86 0.62
N ILE A 423 -15.74 -18.11 1.79
CA ILE A 423 -17.04 -17.56 2.18
C ILE A 423 -16.93 -16.85 3.53
N PHE A 424 -17.58 -15.71 3.64
CA PHE A 424 -17.73 -14.98 4.88
C PHE A 424 -19.15 -15.16 5.43
N ILE A 425 -19.28 -15.83 6.57
CA ILE A 425 -20.53 -15.98 7.30
C ILE A 425 -20.49 -14.98 8.45
N ASN A 426 -21.30 -13.93 8.35
CA ASN A 426 -21.45 -12.90 9.35
C ASN A 426 -22.69 -13.17 10.18
N ASN A 427 -22.56 -13.25 11.50
CA ASN A 427 -23.71 -13.08 12.39
C ASN A 427 -23.57 -11.74 13.11
N SER A 428 -24.18 -10.68 12.58
CA SER A 428 -24.06 -9.33 13.15
C SER A 428 -24.72 -9.15 14.52
N LYS A 429 -25.51 -10.14 14.99
CA LYS A 429 -26.22 -10.10 16.27
C LYS A 429 -25.51 -10.98 17.31
N ASP A 430 -25.59 -10.62 18.58
CA ASP A 430 -25.00 -11.40 19.68
C ASP A 430 -25.92 -12.56 20.15
N PHE A 431 -26.85 -12.97 19.30
CA PHE A 431 -27.82 -14.05 19.48
C PHE A 431 -28.05 -14.80 18.14
N HIS A 432 -28.87 -15.85 18.15
CA HIS A 432 -29.15 -16.75 17.01
C HIS A 432 -27.95 -17.56 16.49
N TYR A 433 -27.01 -17.92 17.37
CA TYR A 433 -25.86 -18.74 16.99
C TYR A 433 -26.26 -20.13 16.46
N GLU A 434 -27.42 -20.64 16.86
CA GLU A 434 -27.99 -21.90 16.42
C GLU A 434 -28.29 -21.94 14.90
N VAL A 435 -28.46 -20.79 14.26
CA VAL A 435 -28.78 -20.70 12.82
C VAL A 435 -27.55 -20.97 11.96
N ILE A 436 -26.34 -20.70 12.48
CA ILE A 436 -25.08 -20.77 11.73
C ILE A 436 -24.85 -22.18 11.17
N GLU A 437 -25.11 -23.22 11.95
CA GLU A 437 -24.91 -24.61 11.50
C GLU A 437 -25.88 -24.97 10.37
N SER A 438 -27.14 -24.56 10.48
CA SER A 438 -28.12 -24.74 9.41
C SER A 438 -27.76 -23.99 8.13
N ILE A 439 -27.17 -22.80 8.24
CA ILE A 439 -26.63 -22.07 7.07
C ILE A 439 -25.51 -22.87 6.41
N ILE A 440 -24.54 -23.36 7.19
CA ILE A 440 -23.39 -24.13 6.68
C ILE A 440 -23.86 -25.38 5.93
N GLU A 441 -24.84 -26.11 6.47
CA GLU A 441 -25.41 -27.30 5.83
C GLU A 441 -26.26 -26.97 4.59
N ASN A 442 -26.85 -25.77 4.53
CA ASN A 442 -27.67 -25.33 3.39
C ASN A 442 -26.90 -24.50 2.34
N LEU A 443 -25.57 -24.37 2.44
CA LEU A 443 -24.77 -23.61 1.46
C LEU A 443 -24.95 -24.12 0.02
N PHE A 444 -25.24 -25.42 -0.16
CA PHE A 444 -25.51 -25.96 -1.49
C PHE A 444 -26.82 -25.41 -2.08
N ALA A 445 -27.88 -25.30 -1.29
CA ALA A 445 -29.11 -24.66 -1.74
C ALA A 445 -28.92 -23.16 -1.99
N ILE A 446 -28.12 -22.50 -1.14
CA ILE A 446 -27.89 -21.05 -1.19
C ILE A 446 -27.01 -20.65 -2.39
N PHE A 447 -25.91 -21.37 -2.64
CA PHE A 447 -24.87 -21.00 -3.60
C PHE A 447 -24.42 -22.10 -4.56
N GLY A 448 -25.03 -23.29 -4.51
CA GLY A 448 -24.62 -24.43 -5.33
C GLY A 448 -23.29 -25.07 -4.91
N LYS A 449 -22.81 -24.79 -3.69
CA LYS A 449 -21.54 -25.30 -3.14
C LYS A 449 -21.70 -25.81 -1.72
N LYS A 450 -21.16 -26.99 -1.42
CA LYS A 450 -21.14 -27.55 -0.06
C LYS A 450 -20.03 -26.92 0.77
N HIS A 451 -20.16 -26.97 2.10
CA HIS A 451 -19.23 -26.32 3.04
C HIS A 451 -17.76 -26.76 2.88
N TYR A 452 -17.50 -28.01 2.48
CA TYR A 452 -16.15 -28.54 2.27
C TYR A 452 -15.53 -28.12 0.92
N GLU A 453 -16.32 -27.55 0.00
CA GLU A 453 -15.84 -26.99 -1.27
C GLU A 453 -15.33 -25.55 -1.10
N PHE A 454 -15.41 -25.01 0.10
CA PHE A 454 -14.79 -23.74 0.45
C PHE A 454 -13.41 -23.97 1.06
N LYS A 455 -12.42 -23.22 0.57
CA LYS A 455 -11.05 -23.19 1.12
C LYS A 455 -11.07 -22.83 2.60
N CYS A 456 -11.91 -21.86 2.94
CA CYS A 456 -12.08 -21.35 4.29
C CYS A 456 -13.49 -20.79 4.46
N ILE A 457 -14.09 -21.06 5.62
CA ILE A 457 -15.32 -20.41 6.08
C ILE A 457 -14.92 -19.42 7.16
N TYR A 458 -14.92 -18.13 6.83
CA TYR A 458 -14.68 -17.09 7.81
C TYR A 458 -15.96 -16.78 8.56
N LEU A 459 -15.98 -17.09 9.85
CA LEU A 459 -17.12 -16.87 10.72
C LEU A 459 -16.89 -15.65 11.61
N ASN A 460 -17.73 -14.62 11.46
CA ASN A 460 -17.74 -13.47 12.34
C ASN A 460 -18.88 -13.55 13.36
N ILE A 461 -18.54 -13.40 14.63
CA ILE A 461 -19.49 -13.23 15.74
C ILE A 461 -19.05 -12.02 16.59
N PRO A 462 -19.92 -11.04 16.87
CA PRO A 462 -19.56 -9.74 17.45
C PRO A 462 -19.01 -9.86 18.87
N VAL A 463 -19.45 -10.88 19.62
CA VAL A 463 -18.93 -11.21 20.94
C VAL A 463 -18.44 -12.65 20.89
N LYS A 464 -17.12 -12.85 20.96
CA LYS A 464 -16.53 -14.19 20.99
C LYS A 464 -16.89 -14.88 22.30
N ARG A 465 -17.89 -15.76 22.26
CA ARG A 465 -18.24 -16.65 23.37
C ARG A 465 -17.46 -17.95 23.24
N ASP A 466 -16.61 -18.26 24.21
CA ASP A 466 -15.67 -19.40 24.14
C ASP A 466 -16.36 -20.72 23.79
N LYS A 467 -17.52 -21.00 24.38
CA LYS A 467 -18.29 -22.25 24.10
C LYS A 467 -18.82 -22.33 22.67
N VAL A 468 -19.21 -21.20 22.07
CA VAL A 468 -19.64 -21.14 20.66
C VAL A 468 -18.43 -21.37 19.75
N VAL A 469 -17.32 -20.69 20.04
CA VAL A 469 -16.07 -20.81 19.27
C VAL A 469 -15.53 -22.23 19.32
N GLN A 470 -15.45 -22.83 20.50
CA GLN A 470 -14.98 -24.20 20.71
C GLN A 470 -15.85 -25.20 19.95
N TYR A 471 -17.17 -25.06 20.02
CA TYR A 471 -18.11 -25.93 19.30
C TYR A 471 -17.84 -25.92 17.79
N PHE A 472 -17.90 -24.75 17.14
CA PHE A 472 -17.72 -24.67 15.69
C PHE A 472 -16.31 -25.06 15.23
N LYS A 473 -15.25 -24.73 15.99
CA LYS A 473 -13.89 -25.19 15.67
C LYS A 473 -13.76 -26.71 15.73
N SER A 474 -14.40 -27.35 16.72
CA SER A 474 -14.35 -28.80 16.86
C SER A 474 -15.15 -29.52 15.76
N ARG A 475 -16.25 -28.89 15.30
CA ARG A 475 -17.17 -29.46 14.33
C ARG A 475 -16.73 -29.28 12.88
N TYR A 476 -16.18 -28.11 12.56
CA TYR A 476 -15.82 -27.71 11.19
C TYR A 476 -14.35 -27.26 11.14
N PRO A 477 -13.42 -28.15 10.74
CA PRO A 477 -11.99 -27.85 10.73
C PRO A 477 -11.58 -26.69 9.80
N ASN A 478 -12.40 -26.37 8.79
CA ASN A 478 -12.17 -25.29 7.83
C ASN A 478 -12.76 -23.93 8.26
N ILE A 479 -13.37 -23.83 9.45
CA ILE A 479 -13.84 -22.55 10.00
C ILE A 479 -12.70 -21.77 10.63
N ARG A 480 -12.61 -20.47 10.28
CA ARG A 480 -11.74 -19.49 10.93
C ARG A 480 -12.56 -18.34 11.47
N PHE A 481 -12.31 -17.96 12.72
CA PHE A 481 -13.00 -16.83 13.33
C PHE A 481 -12.29 -15.52 12.97
N SER A 482 -12.97 -14.63 12.24
CA SER A 482 -12.41 -13.33 11.86
C SER A 482 -13.48 -12.27 11.61
N SER A 483 -13.15 -11.02 11.91
CA SER A 483 -13.96 -9.83 11.64
C SER A 483 -13.45 -9.00 10.44
N PHE A 484 -12.32 -9.36 9.84
CA PHE A 484 -11.63 -8.54 8.83
C PHE A 484 -11.50 -9.21 7.45
N GLU A 485 -11.83 -10.50 7.34
CA GLU A 485 -11.55 -11.32 6.15
C GLU A 485 -12.63 -11.23 5.06
N LEU A 486 -13.63 -10.37 5.26
CA LEU A 486 -14.74 -10.18 4.31
C LEU A 486 -14.22 -9.85 2.89
N MET A 487 -13.12 -9.09 2.80
CA MET A 487 -12.55 -8.64 1.52
C MET A 487 -11.86 -9.74 0.69
N TYR A 488 -11.71 -10.94 1.25
CA TYR A 488 -11.08 -12.10 0.58
C TYR A 488 -12.10 -13.16 0.14
N CYS A 489 -13.39 -12.91 0.35
CA CYS A 489 -14.44 -13.88 0.09
C CYS A 489 -15.19 -13.57 -1.21
N GLU A 490 -15.52 -14.61 -1.98
CA GLU A 490 -16.42 -14.50 -3.13
C GLU A 490 -17.89 -14.52 -2.68
N PHE A 491 -18.15 -15.24 -1.58
CA PHE A 491 -19.48 -15.48 -1.04
C PHE A 491 -19.66 -14.80 0.32
N TYR A 492 -20.86 -14.30 0.56
CA TYR A 492 -21.23 -13.65 1.82
C TYR A 492 -22.57 -14.16 2.34
N VAL A 493 -22.67 -14.46 3.62
CA VAL A 493 -23.95 -14.75 4.27
C VAL A 493 -24.12 -13.87 5.51
N GLU A 494 -25.22 -13.13 5.58
CA GLU A 494 -25.68 -12.54 6.86
C GLU A 494 -26.67 -13.49 7.52
N CYS A 495 -26.35 -13.95 8.72
CA CYS A 495 -27.13 -14.97 9.43
C CYS A 495 -28.45 -14.43 9.98
N THR A 496 -28.56 -13.12 10.23
CA THR A 496 -29.73 -12.55 10.87
C THR A 496 -30.03 -11.16 10.34
N ILE A 497 -31.13 -11.06 9.59
CA ILE A 497 -31.73 -9.80 9.15
C ILE A 497 -33.22 -9.71 9.50
N TYR A 498 -33.70 -8.47 9.52
CA TYR A 498 -35.09 -8.07 9.67
C TYR A 498 -35.45 -7.02 8.61
N ASN A 499 -36.72 -6.65 8.46
CA ASN A 499 -37.17 -5.68 7.46
C ASN A 499 -36.50 -4.30 7.62
N ARG A 500 -36.17 -3.91 8.86
CA ARG A 500 -35.40 -2.68 9.14
C ARG A 500 -34.02 -2.64 8.48
N ASP A 501 -33.46 -3.80 8.14
CA ASP A 501 -32.13 -3.94 7.55
C ASP A 501 -32.17 -3.81 6.01
N ILE A 502 -33.34 -3.55 5.40
CA ILE A 502 -33.54 -3.52 3.95
C ILE A 502 -32.60 -2.56 3.22
N ARG A 503 -32.34 -1.38 3.79
CA ARG A 503 -31.40 -0.41 3.20
C ARG A 503 -29.98 -0.96 3.14
N HIS A 504 -29.56 -1.68 4.18
CA HIS A 504 -28.25 -2.32 4.21
C HIS A 504 -28.16 -3.43 3.16
N ILE A 505 -29.18 -4.27 3.05
CA ILE A 505 -29.25 -5.36 2.07
C ILE A 505 -29.22 -4.81 0.64
N SER A 506 -30.07 -3.83 0.35
CA SER A 506 -30.20 -3.23 -0.98
C SER A 506 -28.96 -2.45 -1.42
N ASN A 507 -28.12 -1.99 -0.49
CA ASN A 507 -26.85 -1.31 -0.79
C ASN A 507 -25.64 -2.25 -0.80
N PHE A 508 -25.82 -3.52 -0.43
CA PHE A 508 -24.72 -4.48 -0.38
C PHE A 508 -24.28 -4.87 -1.80
N ARG A 509 -22.98 -4.74 -2.10
CA ARG A 509 -22.41 -4.96 -3.44
C ARG A 509 -21.08 -5.70 -3.33
N GLY A 510 -20.65 -6.30 -4.44
CA GLY A 510 -19.31 -6.89 -4.57
C GLY A 510 -19.16 -8.37 -4.17
N PHE A 511 -20.25 -9.06 -3.79
CA PHE A 511 -20.24 -10.45 -3.37
C PHE A 511 -21.43 -11.24 -3.90
N LYS A 512 -21.29 -12.56 -4.06
CA LYS A 512 -22.43 -13.48 -4.12
C LYS A 512 -23.00 -13.60 -2.71
N SER A 513 -24.04 -12.83 -2.44
CA SER A 513 -24.57 -12.65 -1.09
C SER A 513 -25.84 -13.46 -0.84
N ALA A 514 -26.06 -13.88 0.40
CA ALA A 514 -27.34 -14.33 0.92
C ALA A 514 -27.63 -13.70 2.28
N PHE A 515 -28.88 -13.35 2.54
CA PHE A 515 -29.32 -12.74 3.80
C PHE A 515 -30.45 -13.57 4.40
N VAL A 516 -30.30 -14.02 5.65
CA VAL A 516 -31.24 -14.95 6.29
C VAL A 516 -32.21 -14.19 7.18
N ALA A 517 -33.47 -14.14 6.75
CA ALA A 517 -34.58 -13.44 7.37
C ALA A 517 -35.26 -14.24 8.48
N HIS A 518 -35.41 -13.57 9.64
CA HIS A 518 -36.16 -14.08 10.79
C HIS A 518 -37.62 -13.59 10.83
N GLU A 519 -38.04 -12.85 9.80
CA GLU A 519 -39.42 -12.42 9.59
C GLU A 519 -39.75 -12.36 8.11
N VAL A 520 -41.03 -12.51 7.79
CA VAL A 520 -41.56 -12.49 6.44
C VAL A 520 -42.26 -11.16 6.20
N THR A 521 -41.76 -10.37 5.25
CA THR A 521 -42.43 -9.16 4.77
C THR A 521 -42.42 -9.11 3.25
N PRO A 522 -43.39 -8.44 2.61
CA PRO A 522 -43.40 -8.28 1.16
C PRO A 522 -42.10 -7.68 0.60
N GLU A 523 -41.51 -6.73 1.33
CA GLU A 523 -40.28 -6.07 0.91
C GLU A 523 -39.08 -7.03 0.94
N LEU A 524 -38.98 -7.88 1.95
CA LEU A 524 -37.93 -8.91 2.00
C LEU A 524 -38.12 -9.99 0.93
N ILE A 525 -39.38 -10.39 0.65
CA ILE A 525 -39.69 -11.38 -0.39
C ILE A 525 -39.24 -10.88 -1.76
N SER A 526 -39.36 -9.57 -2.01
CA SER A 526 -38.97 -8.95 -3.27
C SER A 526 -37.46 -9.03 -3.57
N LEU A 527 -36.62 -9.31 -2.56
CA LEU A 527 -35.17 -9.41 -2.72
C LEU A 527 -34.75 -10.83 -3.08
N SER A 528 -34.02 -10.96 -4.20
CA SER A 528 -33.61 -12.26 -4.76
C SER A 528 -32.53 -12.98 -3.94
N ASN A 529 -31.76 -12.23 -3.16
CA ASN A 529 -30.69 -12.73 -2.29
C ASN A 529 -31.14 -12.93 -0.83
N VAL A 530 -32.44 -12.84 -0.54
CA VAL A 530 -32.99 -13.11 0.81
C VAL A 530 -33.55 -14.54 0.89
N TRP A 531 -33.17 -15.22 1.96
CA TRP A 531 -33.62 -16.56 2.36
C TRP A 531 -34.39 -16.47 3.67
N PHE A 532 -35.40 -17.31 3.86
CA PHE A 532 -36.27 -17.29 5.04
C PHE A 532 -36.08 -18.53 5.91
N LEU A 533 -36.26 -18.39 7.21
CA LEU A 533 -36.23 -19.53 8.13
C LEU A 533 -37.54 -20.34 8.14
N THR A 534 -38.52 -20.00 7.30
CA THR A 534 -39.89 -20.49 7.41
C THR A 534 -40.57 -20.59 6.05
N PRO A 535 -41.42 -21.61 5.83
CA PRO A 535 -42.20 -21.73 4.59
C PRO A 535 -43.27 -20.64 4.45
N LEU A 536 -43.53 -19.85 5.49
CA LEU A 536 -44.51 -18.76 5.47
C LEU A 536 -44.23 -17.69 4.41
N CYS A 537 -43.02 -17.62 3.85
CA CYS A 537 -42.69 -16.70 2.76
C CYS A 537 -43.35 -17.06 1.43
N GLY A 538 -43.85 -18.29 1.25
CA GLY A 538 -44.56 -18.72 0.05
C GLY A 538 -43.71 -18.82 -1.21
N ILE A 539 -42.38 -18.87 -1.08
CA ILE A 539 -41.40 -19.00 -2.17
C ILE A 539 -40.36 -20.05 -1.78
N ASP A 540 -39.60 -20.58 -2.75
CA ASP A 540 -38.66 -21.71 -2.52
C ASP A 540 -37.36 -21.36 -1.77
N ARG A 541 -37.09 -20.08 -1.50
CA ARG A 541 -35.88 -19.64 -0.78
C ARG A 541 -36.06 -19.69 0.73
N TRP A 542 -36.24 -20.89 1.30
CA TRP A 542 -36.38 -21.06 2.74
C TRP A 542 -35.78 -22.38 3.23
N PHE A 543 -35.45 -22.43 4.53
CA PHE A 543 -35.06 -23.65 5.24
C PHE A 543 -35.33 -23.49 6.75
N TYR A 544 -35.60 -24.57 7.48
CA TYR A 544 -35.64 -24.50 8.94
C TYR A 544 -34.23 -24.46 9.54
N ALA A 545 -34.04 -23.72 10.63
CA ALA A 545 -32.81 -23.76 11.42
C ALA A 545 -32.70 -25.05 12.28
N SER A 546 -32.86 -26.22 11.67
CA SER A 546 -32.98 -27.53 12.33
C SER A 546 -31.68 -28.34 12.39
N HIS A 547 -30.60 -27.89 11.74
CA HIS A 547 -29.28 -28.47 12.03
C HIS A 547 -28.76 -27.85 13.32
N LEU A 548 -28.88 -28.61 14.41
CA LEU A 548 -28.62 -28.15 15.77
C LEU A 548 -27.54 -28.98 16.48
N PRO A 549 -26.78 -28.36 17.40
CA PRO A 549 -25.74 -29.05 18.16
C PRO A 549 -26.20 -30.31 18.88
N PHE A 550 -25.38 -31.36 18.80
CA PHE A 550 -25.59 -32.64 19.48
C PHE A 550 -26.86 -33.40 19.07
N ASN A 551 -27.54 -33.04 17.97
CA ASN A 551 -28.74 -33.76 17.54
C ASN A 551 -28.52 -35.25 17.22
N LYS A 552 -27.29 -35.62 16.82
CA LYS A 552 -26.87 -37.02 16.62
C LYS A 552 -26.56 -37.78 17.92
N GLU A 553 -26.49 -37.09 19.07
CA GLU A 553 -26.22 -37.70 20.38
C GLU A 553 -27.52 -38.11 21.10
N LYS A 554 -28.67 -38.13 20.41
CA LYS A 554 -29.99 -38.41 20.98
C LYS A 554 -29.99 -39.68 21.84
N LYS A 555 -30.59 -39.60 23.02
CA LYS A 555 -30.74 -40.71 23.95
C LYS A 555 -32.21 -40.93 24.28
N MET A 556 -32.58 -42.19 24.51
CA MET A 556 -33.88 -42.53 25.04
C MET A 556 -33.88 -42.22 26.54
N ALA A 557 -34.78 -41.33 26.98
CA ALA A 557 -34.99 -41.07 28.39
C ALA A 557 -35.74 -42.22 29.06
N LYS A 558 -35.59 -42.37 30.38
CA LYS A 558 -36.36 -43.35 31.17
C LYS A 558 -37.83 -42.95 31.37
N LYS A 559 -38.12 -41.67 31.17
CA LYS A 559 -39.44 -41.05 31.30
C LYS A 559 -39.57 -39.95 30.24
N PRO A 560 -40.79 -39.56 29.83
CA PRO A 560 -40.95 -38.55 28.79
C PRO A 560 -40.55 -37.17 29.34
N VAL A 561 -39.60 -36.53 28.65
CA VAL A 561 -39.12 -35.17 28.95
C VAL A 561 -39.75 -34.19 27.96
N TYR A 562 -40.59 -33.30 28.45
CA TYR A 562 -41.24 -32.24 27.68
C TYR A 562 -40.47 -30.94 27.82
N ILE A 563 -40.13 -30.29 26.72
CA ILE A 563 -39.37 -29.04 26.73
C ILE A 563 -40.25 -27.86 26.38
N VAL A 564 -40.12 -26.80 27.18
CA VAL A 564 -40.52 -25.44 26.80
C VAL A 564 -39.26 -24.61 26.72
N GLN A 565 -38.96 -24.06 25.54
CA GLN A 565 -37.70 -23.33 25.34
C GLN A 565 -37.85 -21.88 24.93
N GLY A 566 -36.94 -21.00 25.38
CA GLY A 566 -36.81 -19.65 24.83
C GLY A 566 -36.76 -18.58 25.92
N ASN A 567 -37.36 -17.42 25.68
CA ASN A 567 -37.45 -16.38 26.70
C ASN A 567 -38.70 -16.64 27.57
N MET A 568 -38.50 -16.85 28.87
CA MET A 568 -39.55 -17.16 29.84
C MET A 568 -40.26 -15.88 30.27
N THR A 569 -41.15 -15.40 29.41
CA THR A 569 -41.96 -14.20 29.65
C THR A 569 -43.37 -14.43 29.13
N ASP A 570 -44.37 -14.02 29.91
CA ASP A 570 -45.79 -14.25 29.64
C ASP A 570 -46.28 -13.56 28.35
N LYS A 571 -45.53 -12.55 27.87
CA LYS A 571 -45.76 -11.88 26.58
C LYS A 571 -45.50 -12.77 25.35
N ARG A 572 -44.91 -13.96 25.52
CA ARG A 572 -44.50 -14.83 24.41
C ARG A 572 -45.07 -16.25 24.48
N ARG A 573 -45.63 -16.66 25.61
CA ARG A 573 -46.04 -18.04 25.89
C ARG A 573 -47.21 -18.05 26.87
N ASN A 574 -48.17 -18.94 26.66
CA ASN A 574 -49.28 -19.17 27.59
C ASN A 574 -48.88 -20.25 28.63
N PHE A 575 -48.25 -19.83 29.73
CA PHE A 575 -47.78 -20.77 30.78
C PHE A 575 -48.91 -21.37 31.62
N LYS A 576 -50.11 -20.76 31.63
CA LYS A 576 -51.27 -21.26 32.37
C LYS A 576 -51.62 -22.70 31.99
N LEU A 577 -51.47 -23.07 30.71
CA LEU A 577 -51.75 -24.42 30.20
C LEU A 577 -50.94 -25.51 30.93
N LEU A 578 -49.74 -25.19 31.39
CA LEU A 578 -48.89 -26.18 32.06
C LEU A 578 -49.38 -26.51 33.47
N GLN A 579 -50.18 -25.65 34.12
CA GLN A 579 -50.66 -25.88 35.49
C GLN A 579 -51.49 -27.17 35.56
N CYS A 580 -52.39 -27.37 34.59
CA CYS A 580 -53.27 -28.53 34.52
C CYS A 580 -52.50 -29.85 34.33
N LEU A 581 -51.24 -29.80 33.90
CA LEU A 581 -50.44 -31.01 33.71
C LEU A 581 -50.06 -31.63 35.05
N PHE A 582 -49.98 -30.88 36.15
CA PHE A 582 -49.53 -31.39 37.45
C PHE A 582 -50.62 -32.13 38.24
N GLU A 583 -51.84 -32.24 37.71
CA GLU A 583 -53.01 -32.84 38.37
C GLU A 583 -53.14 -34.37 38.16
N ASN A 584 -52.11 -35.05 37.64
CA ASN A 584 -52.08 -36.51 37.44
C ASN A 584 -50.84 -37.17 38.10
N ASP A 585 -50.82 -38.51 38.14
CA ASP A 585 -49.77 -39.31 38.80
C ASP A 585 -48.73 -39.93 37.83
N TYR A 586 -48.68 -39.51 36.56
CA TYR A 586 -47.68 -40.05 35.62
C TYR A 586 -46.27 -39.55 35.96
N ASP A 587 -45.26 -40.41 35.76
CA ASP A 587 -43.86 -39.98 35.82
C ASP A 587 -43.46 -39.31 34.50
N TYR A 588 -43.08 -38.05 34.55
CA TYR A 588 -42.58 -37.28 33.41
C TYR A 588 -41.74 -36.10 33.91
N GLU A 589 -41.22 -35.28 33.00
CA GLU A 589 -40.53 -34.03 33.32
C GLU A 589 -41.01 -32.92 32.38
N ILE A 590 -41.40 -31.77 32.93
CA ILE A 590 -41.53 -30.50 32.21
C ILE A 590 -40.26 -29.69 32.47
N ARG A 591 -39.46 -29.52 31.42
CA ARG A 591 -38.17 -28.84 31.46
C ARG A 591 -38.27 -27.46 30.81
N LEU A 592 -38.08 -26.41 31.62
CA LEU A 592 -38.04 -25.04 31.15
C LEU A 592 -36.60 -24.63 30.82
N VAL A 593 -36.28 -24.40 29.54
CA VAL A 593 -34.91 -24.14 29.08
C VAL A 593 -34.80 -22.77 28.39
N GLY A 594 -33.96 -21.86 28.86
CA GLY A 594 -33.71 -20.60 28.12
C GLY A 594 -33.37 -19.40 28.98
N ARG A 595 -33.85 -18.20 28.61
CA ARG A 595 -33.53 -16.97 29.35
C ARG A 595 -34.70 -16.58 30.24
N GLY A 596 -34.41 -16.00 31.41
CA GLY A 596 -35.44 -15.52 32.33
C GLY A 596 -35.42 -16.23 33.68
N LYS A 597 -36.60 -16.31 34.30
CA LYS A 597 -36.86 -16.94 35.60
C LYS A 597 -38.12 -17.81 35.49
N LEU A 598 -38.44 -18.53 36.57
CA LEU A 598 -39.67 -19.33 36.64
C LEU A 598 -40.90 -18.41 36.40
N PRO A 599 -41.81 -18.76 35.46
CA PRO A 599 -43.05 -18.02 35.23
C PRO A 599 -43.93 -18.01 36.48
N LYS A 600 -44.68 -16.92 36.69
CA LYS A 600 -45.51 -16.72 37.89
C LYS A 600 -46.57 -17.81 38.04
N GLU A 601 -47.11 -18.27 36.92
CA GLU A 601 -48.11 -19.33 36.84
C GLU A 601 -47.57 -20.67 37.39
N LEU A 602 -46.25 -20.85 37.44
CA LEU A 602 -45.61 -22.09 37.87
C LEU A 602 -44.95 -22.01 39.25
N GLU A 603 -45.03 -20.87 39.95
CA GLU A 603 -44.39 -20.68 41.26
C GLU A 603 -44.88 -21.70 42.30
N ASN A 604 -46.17 -22.05 42.29
CA ASN A 604 -46.75 -23.06 43.18
C ASN A 604 -46.20 -24.47 42.95
N TYR A 605 -45.57 -24.72 41.80
CA TYR A 605 -45.01 -26.02 41.42
C TYR A 605 -43.48 -26.02 41.47
N ALA A 606 -42.85 -24.98 42.02
CA ALA A 606 -41.39 -24.84 42.05
C ALA A 606 -40.66 -26.00 42.75
N THR A 607 -41.34 -26.71 43.67
CA THR A 607 -40.82 -27.88 44.38
C THR A 607 -41.33 -29.21 43.82
N ASP A 608 -42.17 -29.20 42.78
CA ASP A 608 -42.66 -30.43 42.15
C ASP A 608 -41.50 -31.12 41.42
N SER A 609 -41.28 -32.40 41.71
CA SER A 609 -40.19 -33.19 41.13
C SER A 609 -40.26 -33.34 39.60
N ARG A 610 -41.42 -33.06 39.01
CA ARG A 610 -41.66 -33.10 37.56
C ARG A 610 -41.30 -31.79 36.87
N LEU A 611 -41.04 -30.70 37.60
CA LEU A 611 -40.66 -29.41 37.02
C LEU A 611 -39.17 -29.14 37.19
N SER A 612 -38.46 -28.90 36.09
CA SER A 612 -37.05 -28.54 36.11
C SER A 612 -36.80 -27.22 35.38
N THR A 613 -35.86 -26.42 35.87
CA THR A 613 -35.54 -25.11 35.30
C THR A 613 -34.06 -25.01 34.95
N HIS A 614 -33.79 -24.58 33.72
CA HIS A 614 -32.46 -24.53 33.12
C HIS A 614 -32.26 -23.18 32.43
N PHE A 615 -32.10 -22.14 33.25
CA PHE A 615 -32.03 -20.76 32.77
C PHE A 615 -30.59 -20.26 32.57
N ASN A 616 -30.42 -19.41 31.56
CA ASN A 616 -29.20 -18.67 31.23
C ASN A 616 -27.98 -19.56 31.02
N LEU A 617 -28.20 -20.79 30.54
CA LEU A 617 -27.14 -21.72 30.16
C LEU A 617 -26.26 -21.16 29.03
N ASN A 618 -24.99 -21.59 29.00
CA ASN A 618 -24.13 -21.33 27.85
C ASN A 618 -24.62 -22.13 26.62
N PHE A 619 -24.06 -21.82 25.45
CA PHE A 619 -24.49 -22.39 24.17
C PHE A 619 -24.53 -23.93 24.17
N THR A 620 -23.45 -24.59 24.60
CA THR A 620 -23.39 -26.05 24.56
C THR A 620 -24.33 -26.68 25.58
N ASP A 621 -24.41 -26.13 26.78
CA ASP A 621 -25.22 -26.72 27.86
C ASP A 621 -26.71 -26.56 27.60
N PHE A 622 -27.09 -25.45 26.95
CA PHE A 622 -28.46 -25.22 26.47
C PHE A 622 -28.88 -26.32 25.46
N HIS A 623 -28.05 -26.59 24.45
CA HIS A 623 -28.35 -27.61 23.44
C HIS A 623 -28.35 -29.04 24.01
N ARG A 624 -27.53 -29.31 25.04
CA ARG A 624 -27.53 -30.62 25.72
C ARG A 624 -28.84 -30.94 26.42
N GLN A 625 -29.64 -29.94 26.80
CA GLN A 625 -30.95 -30.17 27.42
C GLN A 625 -31.94 -30.89 26.50
N PHE A 626 -31.68 -30.96 25.19
CA PHE A 626 -32.58 -31.58 24.22
C PHE A 626 -32.23 -33.03 23.87
N ILE A 627 -31.10 -33.56 24.36
CA ILE A 627 -30.56 -34.88 23.97
C ILE A 627 -31.50 -36.02 24.36
N ASP A 628 -32.12 -35.93 25.53
CA ASP A 628 -33.05 -36.90 26.12
C ASP A 628 -34.52 -36.46 26.00
N ALA A 629 -34.77 -35.28 25.40
CA ALA A 629 -36.12 -34.74 25.25
C ALA A 629 -37.02 -35.64 24.40
N TYR A 630 -38.26 -35.81 24.81
CA TYR A 630 -39.26 -36.55 24.05
C TYR A 630 -40.11 -35.61 23.19
N CYS A 631 -40.66 -34.57 23.81
CA CYS A 631 -41.66 -33.69 23.20
C CYS A 631 -41.32 -32.23 23.45
N ILE A 632 -41.67 -31.34 22.52
CA ILE A 632 -41.56 -29.88 22.70
C ILE A 632 -42.95 -29.25 22.75
N ILE A 633 -43.13 -28.29 23.65
CA ILE A 633 -44.37 -27.56 23.86
C ILE A 633 -44.14 -26.07 23.53
N PRO A 634 -44.49 -25.60 22.33
CA PRO A 634 -44.29 -24.21 21.92
C PRO A 634 -45.12 -23.20 22.72
N LEU A 635 -46.25 -23.58 23.33
CA LEU A 635 -47.14 -22.69 24.11
C LEU A 635 -47.48 -21.37 23.40
N VAL A 636 -47.63 -21.42 22.09
CA VAL A 636 -48.07 -20.28 21.27
C VAL A 636 -49.57 -20.40 21.02
N ASP A 637 -50.23 -19.26 20.91
CA ASP A 637 -51.65 -19.16 20.59
C ASP A 637 -51.92 -18.00 19.62
N PRO A 638 -52.99 -18.05 18.82
CA PRO A 638 -53.25 -17.07 17.77
C PRO A 638 -53.65 -15.69 18.31
N ILE A 639 -54.05 -15.57 19.58
CA ILE A 639 -54.49 -14.32 20.21
C ILE A 639 -53.29 -13.55 20.76
N ASN A 640 -52.47 -14.19 21.59
CA ASN A 640 -51.35 -13.55 22.29
C ASN A 640 -50.07 -13.54 21.47
N THR A 641 -49.91 -14.50 20.54
CA THR A 641 -48.72 -14.62 19.70
C THR A 641 -49.00 -14.69 18.19
N PRO A 642 -49.84 -13.79 17.63
CA PRO A 642 -50.30 -13.84 16.24
C PRO A 642 -49.16 -13.79 15.21
N GLN A 643 -48.00 -13.22 15.57
CA GLN A 643 -46.83 -13.17 14.70
C GLN A 643 -46.36 -14.56 14.26
N TYR A 644 -46.50 -15.59 15.11
CA TYR A 644 -46.06 -16.95 14.80
C TYR A 644 -46.99 -17.69 13.84
N TYR A 645 -48.13 -17.11 13.52
CA TYR A 645 -49.12 -17.63 12.57
C TYR A 645 -49.09 -16.88 11.24
N LYS A 646 -48.47 -15.70 11.23
CA LYS A 646 -48.50 -14.76 10.09
C LYS A 646 -47.15 -14.65 9.40
N ASN A 647 -46.11 -14.28 10.15
CA ASN A 647 -44.87 -13.79 9.54
C ASN A 647 -43.57 -14.08 10.29
N LYS A 648 -43.59 -14.84 11.39
CA LYS A 648 -42.38 -15.23 12.13
C LYS A 648 -42.40 -16.70 12.48
N LEU A 649 -41.23 -17.32 12.53
CA LEU A 649 -41.08 -18.67 13.08
C LEU A 649 -40.81 -18.59 14.59
N THR A 650 -41.47 -19.43 15.38
CA THR A 650 -41.01 -19.70 16.75
C THR A 650 -39.87 -20.71 16.68
N SER A 651 -38.75 -20.43 17.35
CA SER A 651 -37.60 -21.34 17.35
C SER A 651 -37.98 -22.73 17.86
N SER A 652 -39.05 -22.88 18.64
CA SER A 652 -39.57 -24.19 19.08
C SER A 652 -39.78 -25.16 17.90
N VAL A 653 -40.19 -24.66 16.72
CA VAL A 653 -40.29 -25.47 15.50
C VAL A 653 -38.91 -26.01 15.11
N SER A 654 -37.92 -25.13 14.98
CA SER A 654 -36.56 -25.49 14.61
C SER A 654 -35.94 -26.50 15.57
N TYR A 655 -36.16 -26.34 16.87
CA TYR A 655 -35.67 -27.24 17.91
C TYR A 655 -36.38 -28.60 17.89
N GLY A 656 -37.71 -28.61 17.77
CA GLY A 656 -38.45 -29.86 17.67
C GLY A 656 -38.05 -30.66 16.45
N LEU A 657 -37.95 -30.03 15.28
CA LEU A 657 -37.49 -30.68 14.06
C LEU A 657 -36.03 -31.14 14.17
N GLY A 658 -35.14 -30.28 14.69
CA GLY A 658 -33.72 -30.55 14.72
C GLY A 658 -33.29 -31.67 15.66
N TYR A 659 -34.00 -31.85 16.78
CA TYR A 659 -33.79 -32.95 17.71
C TYR A 659 -34.76 -34.12 17.51
N GLY A 660 -35.61 -34.07 16.46
CA GLY A 660 -36.57 -35.11 16.14
C GLY A 660 -37.62 -35.34 17.23
N LEU A 661 -38.08 -34.29 17.89
CA LEU A 661 -39.03 -34.34 19.00
C LEU A 661 -40.47 -34.50 18.50
N HIS A 662 -41.32 -35.05 19.37
CA HIS A 662 -42.76 -34.89 19.25
C HIS A 662 -43.16 -33.45 19.56
N PHE A 663 -44.36 -33.08 19.13
CA PHE A 663 -44.90 -31.73 19.20
C PHE A 663 -46.24 -31.75 19.92
N LEU A 664 -46.35 -31.09 21.08
CA LEU A 664 -47.65 -30.81 21.71
C LEU A 664 -48.05 -29.37 21.40
N VAL A 665 -48.94 -29.19 20.42
CA VAL A 665 -49.14 -27.88 19.76
C VAL A 665 -50.60 -27.62 19.40
N GLU A 666 -50.93 -26.34 19.26
CA GLU A 666 -52.26 -25.89 18.86
C GLU A 666 -52.55 -26.24 17.38
N LYS A 667 -53.78 -26.64 17.08
CA LYS A 667 -54.21 -27.19 15.78
C LYS A 667 -53.98 -26.29 14.58
N VAL A 668 -54.31 -25.01 14.70
CA VAL A 668 -54.07 -24.04 13.61
C VAL A 668 -52.56 -23.86 13.39
N PHE A 669 -51.78 -23.87 14.47
CA PHE A 669 -50.32 -23.82 14.39
C PHE A 669 -49.74 -25.04 13.66
N ALA A 670 -50.12 -26.25 14.05
CA ALA A 670 -49.68 -27.50 13.40
C ALA A 670 -49.92 -27.48 11.88
N LYS A 671 -51.15 -27.13 11.47
CA LYS A 671 -51.55 -27.07 10.07
C LYS A 671 -50.72 -26.07 9.25
N LYS A 672 -50.22 -25.00 9.88
CA LYS A 672 -49.49 -23.94 9.18
C LYS A 672 -48.08 -24.36 8.75
N TYR A 673 -47.45 -25.26 9.51
CA TYR A 673 -46.04 -25.63 9.32
C TYR A 673 -45.85 -26.99 8.64
N SER A 674 -46.95 -27.65 8.22
CA SER A 674 -46.96 -28.96 7.56
C SER A 674 -45.98 -29.94 8.21
N MET A 675 -46.03 -30.01 9.54
CA MET A 675 -45.21 -30.89 10.34
C MET A 675 -45.65 -32.36 10.09
N ASP A 676 -44.77 -33.31 10.37
CA ASP A 676 -45.05 -34.73 10.19
C ASP A 676 -46.12 -35.18 11.20
N LEU A 677 -47.32 -35.49 10.70
CA LEU A 677 -48.49 -35.89 11.49
C LEU A 677 -48.22 -37.08 12.42
N SER A 678 -47.19 -37.89 12.16
CA SER A 678 -46.81 -39.01 13.04
C SER A 678 -46.19 -38.56 14.37
N ARG A 679 -45.84 -37.27 14.53
CA ARG A 679 -45.14 -36.73 15.70
C ARG A 679 -45.92 -35.63 16.43
N GLU A 680 -47.20 -35.48 16.14
CA GLU A 680 -48.00 -34.37 16.65
C GLU A 680 -49.11 -34.82 17.62
N PHE A 681 -49.14 -34.15 18.77
CA PHE A 681 -50.24 -34.17 19.72
C PHE A 681 -50.92 -32.81 19.66
N VAL A 682 -52.10 -32.78 19.05
CA VAL A 682 -52.76 -31.54 18.65
C VAL A 682 -53.93 -31.23 19.57
N TYR A 683 -54.08 -29.95 19.93
CA TYR A 683 -55.21 -29.45 20.72
C TYR A 683 -55.81 -28.18 20.11
N SER A 684 -57.10 -27.93 20.36
CA SER A 684 -57.81 -26.74 19.86
C SER A 684 -58.24 -25.77 20.99
N ASN A 685 -58.21 -26.23 22.24
CA ASN A 685 -58.60 -25.48 23.45
C ASN A 685 -57.88 -26.05 24.68
N ASP A 686 -58.05 -25.38 25.83
CA ASP A 686 -57.39 -25.74 27.10
C ASP A 686 -57.77 -27.16 27.59
N ASP A 687 -59.00 -27.62 27.35
CA ASP A 687 -59.44 -28.97 27.75
C ASP A 687 -58.81 -30.06 26.87
N GLU A 688 -58.75 -29.83 25.56
CA GLU A 688 -58.09 -30.71 24.59
C GLU A 688 -56.58 -30.79 24.84
N PHE A 689 -55.97 -29.75 25.43
CA PHE A 689 -54.53 -29.75 25.74
C PHE A 689 -54.15 -30.89 26.69
N VAL A 690 -54.94 -31.09 27.76
CA VAL A 690 -54.71 -32.17 28.74
C VAL A 690 -54.92 -33.53 28.07
N SER A 691 -55.95 -33.67 27.23
CA SER A 691 -56.20 -34.91 26.48
C SER A 691 -55.03 -35.24 25.52
N ALA A 692 -54.53 -34.25 24.79
CA ALA A 692 -53.39 -34.40 23.89
C ALA A 692 -52.09 -34.74 24.65
N PHE A 693 -51.88 -34.13 25.82
CA PHE A 693 -50.77 -34.47 26.72
C PHE A 693 -50.87 -35.91 27.20
N ASN A 694 -52.02 -36.34 27.71
CA ASN A 694 -52.22 -37.72 28.16
C ASN A 694 -51.99 -38.73 27.03
N LYS A 695 -52.47 -38.43 25.82
CA LYS A 695 -52.19 -39.25 24.63
C LYS A 695 -50.69 -39.38 24.37
N SER A 696 -49.93 -38.30 24.56
CA SER A 696 -48.47 -38.32 24.39
C SER A 696 -47.73 -39.15 25.44
N LEU A 697 -48.25 -39.21 26.68
CA LEU A 697 -47.73 -40.09 27.73
C LEU A 697 -47.97 -41.56 27.37
N VAL A 698 -49.20 -41.89 26.95
CA VAL A 698 -49.55 -43.25 26.51
C VAL A 698 -48.67 -43.68 25.34
N ASP A 699 -48.46 -42.80 24.36
CA ASP A 699 -47.58 -43.07 23.21
C ASP A 699 -46.14 -43.40 23.65
N PHE A 700 -45.56 -42.61 24.56
CA PHE A 700 -44.21 -42.85 25.08
C PHE A 700 -44.11 -44.20 25.82
N TYR A 701 -45.03 -44.45 26.75
CA TYR A 701 -45.01 -45.66 27.59
C TYR A 701 -45.43 -46.92 26.84
N SER A 702 -46.08 -46.80 25.68
CA SER A 702 -46.39 -47.93 24.81
C SER A 702 -45.26 -48.26 23.84
N ALA A 703 -44.34 -47.31 23.60
CA ALA A 703 -43.22 -47.44 22.67
C ALA A 703 -41.88 -47.77 23.34
N THR A 704 -41.79 -47.66 24.66
CA THR A 704 -40.64 -48.00 25.51
C THR A 704 -40.80 -49.38 26.12
#